data_AF-A0A131YH69-F1
#
_entry.id   AF-A0A131YH69-F1
#
_cell.length_a   1.000
_cell.length_b   1.000
_cell.length_c   1.000
_cell.angle_alpha   90.00
_cell.angle_beta   90.00
_cell.angle_gamma   90.00
#
_symmetry.space_group_name_H-M   'P 1'
#
loop_
_entity.id
_entity.type
_entity.pdbx_description
1 polymer ?
#
loop_
_entity_poly.entity_id
_entity_poly.type
_entity_poly.pdbx_seq_one_letter_code
_entity_poly.pdbx_strand_id
1 'polypeptide(L)'
;MVNGAAYSLHTVGLWSYAREKLKQLGDLCGLMPGRESTSEHLLMVIALLSGMQSSAAELDSESPHSQLREALSSKESFLKHYLDLSEHTMIMFKHTGRVRSARLVGRDLAELYIQLGEPQKAVPFLVELVRSQADEGWHRLAAIGQRRLLDCYAQTGEWGRYLRAALALAACPALPLAERLQLFEEVQPCMQNLREMGDGPVALPMEGLVSLEADEASGSLPLPPPASTVPRWAEGSEVELSLTLTSQLPATLKGCTLTLHLHRLESPPSVPNTPTKQRGRWSWLASSGRPGGWSPRMAVLTPRSATSPSAGRGSSGHHGAGSVGLVCSNLPVIPPQAPCLTNPGGSGDAVEFQLQGVDLVPGTNRLTFHHKVSQVGYYVGRQLDLRWEQLSLAQLTLGGSFTSRAGKLSMARPPAFTVYYDSPKVALHFPQGELLAGVRQRLEVVLTCGSIPLTAEHQLHLKVSKGLLIRPSHRQTDSKTEDASSDCPLPPSSPSSSLSPPFCDDCCVPVGEPGLAASCTEGRTFTLVLQAPLAPSTLPATHHVALAVEDPDGVAVPGSSQTVALHFLAPFACTHRLQTCDQRKYLQVNLQGLTSQPFTVGNATLLALDNEPVYLKPLHSSSQLLRVSPEQTACFLWELLNAEGQPLRLSFSVLYVHGTGEDRVENSFSHTFRIEDYQTLYTVRVRVEPQSGAEFCRADCACSLHVHISQLQTTAPSALMYELVPDATAWAVLGRTAGVLQLSPEQREQTVMLEVKPLQVGFLPVPTVRLSRYIPSSSSGGTPSKSLGSEGSSAQGTAKLEPFLPGQVYNWSRATQVHVLAPSTTSSEPPG
;
A
#
# COMPACT_ATOMS: atom_id res chain seq x y z
N MET A 1 -38.61 47.11 31.86
CA MET A 1 -38.93 47.91 30.65
C MET A 1 -39.74 47.09 29.65
N VAL A 2 -41.01 46.79 29.94
CA VAL A 2 -41.83 45.86 29.11
C VAL A 2 -42.94 46.58 28.34
N ASN A 3 -43.23 47.85 28.65
CA ASN A 3 -44.34 48.58 28.04
C ASN A 3 -43.95 49.51 26.88
N GLY A 4 -42.67 49.88 26.71
CA GLY A 4 -42.24 50.78 25.62
C GLY A 4 -42.18 50.15 24.23
N ALA A 5 -41.98 48.83 24.14
CA ALA A 5 -41.87 48.11 22.87
C ALA A 5 -43.22 47.89 22.15
N ALA A 6 -44.33 47.92 22.89
CA ALA A 6 -45.66 47.77 22.32
C ALA A 6 -46.16 49.06 21.65
N TYR A 7 -45.92 50.22 22.30
CA TYR A 7 -46.24 51.52 21.70
C TYR A 7 -45.34 51.87 20.52
N SER A 8 -44.07 51.44 20.54
CA SER A 8 -43.16 51.66 19.42
C SER A 8 -43.65 50.97 18.15
N LEU A 9 -44.12 49.71 18.22
CA LEU A 9 -44.64 48.95 17.06
C LEU A 9 -45.73 49.71 16.27
N HIS A 10 -46.65 50.37 16.98
CA HIS A 10 -47.76 51.10 16.37
C HIS A 10 -47.41 52.54 15.95
N THR A 11 -46.38 53.14 16.55
CA THR A 11 -45.97 54.53 16.27
C THR A 11 -44.92 54.66 15.17
N VAL A 12 -44.11 53.63 14.88
CA VAL A 12 -43.05 53.74 13.84
C VAL A 12 -43.62 54.06 12.45
N GLY A 13 -44.80 53.52 12.12
CA GLY A 13 -45.48 53.85 10.86
C GLY A 13 -45.84 55.33 10.74
N LEU A 14 -46.24 55.96 11.85
CA LEU A 14 -46.56 57.39 11.90
C LEU A 14 -45.30 58.25 11.76
N TRP A 15 -44.19 57.86 12.40
CA TRP A 15 -42.90 58.53 12.24
C TRP A 15 -42.39 58.47 10.79
N SER A 16 -42.48 57.30 10.15
CA SER A 16 -42.14 57.12 8.73
C SER A 16 -43.01 57.99 7.83
N TYR A 17 -44.32 58.05 8.10
CA TYR A 17 -45.25 58.88 7.34
C TYR A 17 -44.96 60.37 7.53
N ALA A 18 -44.73 60.82 8.75
CA ALA A 18 -44.36 62.20 9.07
C ALA A 18 -43.08 62.62 8.33
N ARG A 19 -42.07 61.74 8.32
CA ARG A 19 -40.82 61.94 7.56
C ARG A 19 -41.07 62.09 6.06
N GLU A 20 -41.87 61.21 5.46
CA GLU A 20 -42.21 61.28 4.03
C GLU A 20 -42.96 62.56 3.68
N LYS A 21 -43.89 62.99 4.54
CA LYS A 21 -44.62 64.25 4.37
C LYS A 21 -43.73 65.47 4.55
N LEU A 22 -42.82 65.45 5.52
CA LEU A 22 -41.82 66.50 5.68
C LEU A 22 -40.93 66.61 4.44
N LYS A 23 -40.49 65.48 3.87
CA LYS A 23 -39.74 65.46 2.61
C LYS A 23 -40.53 66.09 1.45
N GLN A 24 -41.78 65.67 1.25
CA GLN A 24 -42.66 66.22 0.20
C GLN A 24 -42.88 67.73 0.38
N LEU A 25 -43.04 68.18 1.62
CA LEU A 25 -43.16 69.60 1.95
C LEU A 25 -41.86 70.36 1.63
N GLY A 26 -40.70 69.79 1.98
CA GLY A 26 -39.40 70.34 1.62
C GLY A 26 -39.18 70.45 0.12
N ASP A 27 -39.64 69.46 -0.65
CA ASP A 27 -39.60 69.49 -2.11
C ASP A 27 -40.48 70.63 -2.66
N LEU A 28 -41.72 70.77 -2.18
CA LEU A 28 -42.65 71.84 -2.61
C LEU A 28 -42.18 73.24 -2.22
N CYS A 29 -41.50 73.37 -1.08
CA CYS A 29 -40.96 74.63 -0.57
C CYS A 29 -39.54 74.93 -1.08
N GLY A 30 -38.95 74.08 -1.93
CA GLY A 30 -37.59 74.28 -2.43
C GLY A 30 -36.49 74.27 -1.35
N LEU A 31 -36.74 73.60 -0.22
CA LEU A 31 -35.86 73.53 0.95
C LEU A 31 -34.90 72.33 0.90
N MET A 32 -35.10 71.39 -0.03
CA MET A 32 -34.21 70.23 -0.24
C MET A 32 -32.90 70.61 -0.95
N PRO A 33 -31.81 69.84 -0.76
CA PRO A 33 -30.52 70.09 -1.41
C PRO A 33 -30.60 70.00 -2.94
N GLY A 34 -29.83 70.84 -3.64
CA GLY A 34 -29.79 70.86 -5.11
C GLY A 34 -30.93 71.63 -5.78
N ARG A 35 -31.83 72.28 -5.02
CA ARG A 35 -32.86 73.20 -5.55
C ARG A 35 -32.56 74.66 -5.21
N GLU A 36 -32.69 75.52 -6.22
CA GLU A 36 -32.68 76.97 -6.02
C GLU A 36 -34.05 77.43 -5.51
N SER A 37 -34.05 78.28 -4.47
CA SER A 37 -35.29 78.80 -3.88
C SER A 37 -35.83 79.94 -4.74
N THR A 38 -36.83 79.65 -5.56
CA THR A 38 -37.55 80.64 -6.36
C THR A 38 -38.48 81.50 -5.49
N SER A 39 -38.91 82.66 -6.01
CA SER A 39 -39.87 83.54 -5.35
C SER A 39 -41.20 82.85 -5.05
N GLU A 40 -41.63 81.92 -5.91
CA GLU A 40 -42.83 81.10 -5.73
C GLU A 40 -42.71 80.16 -4.51
N HIS A 41 -41.54 79.56 -4.30
CA HIS A 41 -41.29 78.70 -3.14
C HIS A 41 -41.34 79.49 -1.82
N LEU A 42 -40.81 80.73 -1.81
CA LEU A 42 -40.87 81.60 -0.63
C LEU A 42 -42.31 82.03 -0.30
N LEU A 43 -43.11 82.39 -1.31
CA LEU A 43 -44.53 82.69 -1.13
C LEU A 43 -45.31 81.47 -0.61
N MET A 44 -44.95 80.27 -1.05
CA MET A 44 -45.53 79.01 -0.55
C MET A 44 -45.23 78.80 0.95
N VAL A 45 -43.99 79.02 1.38
CA VAL A 45 -43.59 78.94 2.80
C VAL A 45 -44.36 79.95 3.65
N ILE A 46 -44.46 81.21 3.19
CA ILE A 46 -45.22 82.27 3.89
C ILE A 46 -46.70 81.90 4.00
N ALA A 47 -47.31 81.41 2.91
CA ALA A 47 -48.71 80.98 2.90
C ALA A 47 -48.95 79.83 3.89
N LEU A 48 -48.07 78.81 3.90
CA LEU A 48 -48.13 77.70 4.84
C LEU A 48 -48.00 78.14 6.30
N LEU A 49 -47.02 79.00 6.60
CA LEU A 49 -46.81 79.55 7.94
C LEU A 49 -48.02 80.38 8.42
N SER A 50 -48.67 81.12 7.51
CA SER A 50 -49.86 81.93 7.81
C SER A 50 -51.11 81.07 8.06
N GLY A 51 -51.22 79.90 7.42
CA GLY A 51 -52.33 78.96 7.58
C GLY A 51 -52.24 78.10 8.85
N MET A 52 -51.04 77.95 9.43
CA MET A 52 -50.83 77.26 10.70
C MET A 52 -51.23 78.18 11.86
N GLN A 53 -52.52 78.23 12.24
CA GLN A 53 -52.96 78.99 13.41
C GLN A 53 -52.45 78.36 14.72
N SER A 54 -51.84 79.15 15.60
CA SER A 54 -51.45 78.69 16.93
C SER A 54 -52.68 78.64 17.84
N SER A 55 -53.08 77.46 18.28
CA SER A 55 -54.05 77.34 19.38
C SER A 55 -53.42 77.91 20.66
N ALA A 56 -54.16 78.73 21.41
CA ALA A 56 -53.68 79.44 22.60
C ALA A 56 -53.28 78.54 23.80
N ALA A 57 -53.25 77.21 23.61
CA ALA A 57 -52.89 76.22 24.61
C ALA A 57 -51.45 75.68 24.49
N GLU A 58 -50.65 76.12 23.50
CA GLU A 58 -49.27 75.65 23.31
C GLU A 58 -48.27 76.75 23.68
N LEU A 59 -47.87 76.82 24.96
CA LEU A 59 -46.74 77.63 25.44
C LEU A 59 -45.45 76.83 25.57
N ASP A 60 -45.47 75.55 25.19
CA ASP A 60 -44.29 74.69 25.22
C ASP A 60 -43.48 74.84 23.93
N SER A 61 -42.18 75.11 24.06
CA SER A 61 -41.23 75.24 22.95
C SER A 61 -41.09 73.97 22.11
N GLU A 62 -41.59 72.83 22.60
CA GLU A 62 -41.51 71.51 21.99
C GLU A 62 -42.80 71.07 21.27
N SER A 63 -43.71 71.99 20.93
CA SER A 63 -44.91 71.61 20.19
C SER A 63 -44.62 71.21 18.73
N PRO A 64 -45.33 70.23 18.13
CA PRO A 64 -45.10 69.84 16.73
C PRO A 64 -45.28 71.00 15.74
N HIS A 65 -46.12 71.97 16.07
CA HIS A 65 -46.33 73.17 15.28
C HIS A 65 -45.15 74.15 15.37
N SER A 66 -44.50 74.29 16.55
CA SER A 66 -43.28 75.10 16.68
C SER A 66 -42.12 74.50 15.90
N GLN A 67 -41.91 73.19 16.03
CA GLN A 67 -40.85 72.45 15.31
C GLN A 67 -41.03 72.53 13.79
N LEU A 68 -42.27 72.43 13.29
CA LEU A 68 -42.54 72.57 11.85
C LEU A 68 -42.31 74.00 11.35
N ARG A 69 -42.67 75.03 12.14
CA ARG A 69 -42.37 76.43 11.80
C ARG A 69 -40.87 76.70 11.78
N GLU A 70 -40.14 76.17 12.75
CA GLU A 70 -38.67 76.26 12.81
C GLU A 70 -38.04 75.54 11.61
N ALA A 71 -38.51 74.33 11.28
CA ALA A 71 -38.04 73.59 10.12
C ALA A 71 -38.26 74.35 8.80
N LEU A 72 -39.37 75.08 8.63
CA LEU A 72 -39.64 75.84 7.40
C LEU A 72 -38.92 77.20 7.33
N SER A 73 -38.29 77.66 8.40
CA SER A 73 -37.68 79.00 8.46
C SER A 73 -36.42 79.15 7.61
N SER A 74 -35.64 78.08 7.42
CA SER A 74 -34.41 78.09 6.64
C SER A 74 -34.11 76.71 6.06
N LYS A 75 -33.25 76.65 5.04
CA LYS A 75 -32.78 75.37 4.47
C LYS A 75 -32.00 74.54 5.50
N GLU A 76 -31.21 75.18 6.35
CA GLU A 76 -30.39 74.51 7.37
C GLU A 76 -31.25 73.93 8.50
N SER A 77 -32.22 74.71 8.99
CA SER A 77 -33.15 74.23 10.02
C SER A 77 -34.04 73.12 9.49
N PHE A 78 -34.50 73.21 8.23
CA PHE A 78 -35.25 72.14 7.57
C PHE A 78 -34.44 70.83 7.53
N LEU A 79 -33.19 70.92 7.06
CA LEU A 79 -32.31 69.76 6.95
C LEU A 79 -32.02 69.11 8.31
N LYS A 80 -31.76 69.93 9.34
CA LYS A 80 -31.56 69.43 10.71
C LYS A 80 -32.77 68.62 11.19
N HIS A 81 -33.97 69.19 11.11
CA HIS A 81 -35.20 68.50 11.54
C HIS A 81 -35.50 67.25 10.71
N TYR A 82 -35.24 67.28 9.41
CA TYR A 82 -35.42 66.12 8.54
C TYR A 82 -34.44 64.98 8.85
N LEU A 83 -33.18 65.30 9.18
CA LEU A 83 -32.17 64.33 9.60
C LEU A 83 -32.53 63.72 10.97
N ASP A 84 -32.87 64.55 11.96
CA ASP A 84 -33.26 64.10 13.31
C ASP A 84 -34.47 63.16 13.24
N LEU A 85 -35.49 63.53 12.46
CA LEU A 85 -36.69 62.72 12.25
C LEU A 85 -36.38 61.40 11.53
N SER A 86 -35.46 61.42 10.57
CA SER A 86 -35.02 60.23 9.82
C SER A 86 -34.21 59.27 10.69
N GLU A 87 -33.31 59.80 11.53
CA GLU A 87 -32.52 59.01 12.48
C GLU A 87 -33.44 58.35 13.53
N HIS A 88 -34.35 59.13 14.12
CA HIS A 88 -35.33 58.61 15.07
C HIS A 88 -36.18 57.49 14.44
N THR A 89 -36.69 57.70 13.23
CA THR A 89 -37.47 56.70 12.48
C THR A 89 -36.65 55.43 12.23
N MET A 90 -35.37 55.57 11.84
CA MET A 90 -34.48 54.44 11.60
C MET A 90 -34.19 53.63 12.88
N ILE A 91 -33.91 54.30 14.00
CA ILE A 91 -33.68 53.68 15.31
C ILE A 91 -34.92 52.90 15.75
N MET A 92 -36.11 53.48 15.58
CA MET A 92 -37.38 52.83 15.92
C MET A 92 -37.66 51.60 15.05
N PHE A 93 -37.35 51.65 13.74
CA PHE A 93 -37.43 50.46 12.88
C PHE A 93 -36.43 49.36 13.30
N LYS A 94 -35.23 49.72 13.77
CA LYS A 94 -34.25 48.75 14.30
C LYS A 94 -34.73 48.10 15.60
N HIS A 95 -35.25 48.87 16.55
CA HIS A 95 -35.77 48.35 17.84
C HIS A 95 -37.01 47.47 17.69
N THR A 96 -37.85 47.72 16.67
CA THR A 96 -39.03 46.90 16.37
C THR A 96 -38.71 45.64 15.53
N GLY A 97 -37.43 45.42 15.17
CA GLY A 97 -37.01 44.29 14.35
C GLY A 97 -37.30 44.44 12.85
N ARG A 98 -37.85 45.58 12.40
CA ARG A 98 -38.13 45.88 10.98
C ARG A 98 -36.87 46.42 10.29
N VAL A 99 -35.82 45.62 10.25
CA VAL A 99 -34.50 46.02 9.76
C VAL A 99 -34.52 46.48 8.30
N ARG A 100 -35.29 45.82 7.41
CA ARG A 100 -35.42 46.23 6.00
C ARG A 100 -35.92 47.67 5.84
N SER A 101 -36.94 48.06 6.63
CA SER A 101 -37.46 49.44 6.63
C SER A 101 -36.42 50.43 7.11
N ALA A 102 -35.63 50.09 8.13
CA ALA A 102 -34.50 50.90 8.57
C ALA A 102 -33.44 51.06 7.46
N ARG A 103 -33.15 50.00 6.68
CA ARG A 103 -32.21 50.05 5.55
C ARG A 103 -32.71 50.95 4.41
N LEU A 104 -34.01 50.97 4.13
CA LEU A 104 -34.60 51.86 3.13
C LEU A 104 -34.55 53.33 3.57
N VAL A 105 -34.82 53.62 4.85
CA VAL A 105 -34.61 54.97 5.41
C VAL A 105 -33.14 55.38 5.29
N GLY A 106 -32.21 54.46 5.57
CA GLY A 106 -30.77 54.67 5.37
C GLY A 106 -30.38 54.93 3.92
N ARG A 107 -31.02 54.26 2.95
CA ARG A 107 -30.80 54.52 1.51
C ARG A 107 -31.16 55.95 1.14
N ASP A 108 -32.32 56.42 1.59
CA ASP A 108 -32.79 57.77 1.30
C ASP A 108 -31.88 58.84 1.95
N LEU A 109 -31.33 58.54 3.14
CA LEU A 109 -30.32 59.40 3.79
C LEU A 109 -29.00 59.39 2.99
N ALA A 110 -28.57 58.24 2.47
CA ALA A 110 -27.40 58.17 1.62
C ALA A 110 -27.56 59.01 0.34
N GLU A 111 -28.73 58.96 -0.30
CA GLU A 111 -29.04 59.81 -1.47
C GLU A 111 -28.97 61.30 -1.11
N LEU A 112 -29.47 61.70 0.07
CA LEU A 112 -29.37 63.07 0.57
C LEU A 112 -27.91 63.50 0.78
N TYR A 113 -27.08 62.67 1.42
CA TYR A 113 -25.67 62.98 1.65
C TYR A 113 -24.86 63.09 0.35
N ILE A 114 -25.19 62.28 -0.66
CA ILE A 114 -24.60 62.41 -2.00
C ILE A 114 -24.99 63.75 -2.63
N GLN A 115 -26.25 64.18 -2.51
CA GLN A 115 -26.72 65.48 -3.01
C GLN A 115 -26.09 66.68 -2.27
N LEU A 116 -25.73 66.49 -0.98
CA LEU A 116 -25.03 67.49 -0.17
C LEU A 116 -23.52 67.58 -0.50
N GLY A 117 -22.99 66.71 -1.39
CA GLY A 117 -21.56 66.66 -1.69
C GLY A 117 -20.73 65.99 -0.60
N GLU A 118 -21.35 65.24 0.32
CA GLU A 118 -20.69 64.53 1.42
C GLU A 118 -20.77 63.00 1.23
N PRO A 119 -20.16 62.42 0.18
CA PRO A 119 -20.28 60.98 -0.12
C PRO A 119 -19.72 60.09 0.99
N GLN A 120 -18.79 60.59 1.82
CA GLN A 120 -18.21 59.87 2.96
C GLN A 120 -19.27 59.43 3.99
N LYS A 121 -20.28 60.27 4.25
CA LYS A 121 -21.37 59.96 5.19
C LYS A 121 -22.39 58.98 4.58
N ALA A 122 -22.48 58.91 3.26
CA ALA A 122 -23.37 57.99 2.53
C ALA A 122 -22.87 56.54 2.51
N VAL A 123 -21.54 56.34 2.43
CA VAL A 123 -20.90 55.01 2.35
C VAL A 123 -21.43 54.02 3.40
N PRO A 124 -21.45 54.28 4.72
CA PRO A 124 -21.87 53.30 5.72
C PRO A 124 -23.32 52.83 5.52
N PHE A 125 -24.23 53.72 5.13
CA PHE A 125 -25.63 53.37 4.87
C PHE A 125 -25.78 52.46 3.65
N LEU A 126 -25.10 52.80 2.55
CA LEU A 126 -25.13 52.00 1.32
C LEU A 126 -24.47 50.64 1.49
N VAL A 127 -23.36 50.61 2.21
CA VAL A 127 -22.64 49.40 2.62
C VAL A 127 -23.57 48.43 3.35
N GLU A 128 -24.29 48.90 4.36
CA GLU A 128 -25.16 48.05 5.16
C GLU A 128 -26.39 47.59 4.37
N LEU A 129 -26.89 48.45 3.47
CA LEU A 129 -27.96 48.12 2.53
C LEU A 129 -27.54 47.00 1.59
N VAL A 130 -26.41 47.14 0.90
CA VAL A 130 -25.87 46.14 -0.03
C VAL A 130 -25.62 44.82 0.68
N ARG A 131 -25.04 44.85 1.89
CA ARG A 131 -24.83 43.65 2.69
C ARG A 131 -26.15 42.93 2.97
N SER A 132 -27.16 43.65 3.45
CA SER A 132 -28.48 43.05 3.71
C SER A 132 -29.17 42.51 2.45
N GLN A 133 -29.03 43.18 1.31
CA GLN A 133 -29.58 42.71 0.03
C GLN A 133 -28.85 41.48 -0.48
N ALA A 134 -27.52 41.40 -0.31
CA ALA A 134 -26.72 40.23 -0.67
C ALA A 134 -27.04 39.02 0.22
N ASP A 135 -27.13 39.23 1.55
CA ASP A 135 -27.45 38.19 2.53
C ASP A 135 -28.86 37.60 2.32
N GLU A 136 -29.79 38.42 1.82
CA GLU A 136 -31.17 38.01 1.52
C GLU A 136 -31.36 37.47 0.09
N GLY A 137 -30.31 37.43 -0.74
CA GLY A 137 -30.35 36.88 -2.10
C GLY A 137 -30.86 37.84 -3.19
N TRP A 138 -31.01 39.14 -2.90
CA TRP A 138 -31.42 40.16 -3.88
C TRP A 138 -30.24 40.66 -4.72
N HIS A 139 -29.62 39.78 -5.49
CA HIS A 139 -28.36 40.04 -6.21
C HIS A 139 -28.42 41.25 -7.15
N ARG A 140 -29.54 41.45 -7.88
CA ARG A 140 -29.71 42.58 -8.78
C ARG A 140 -29.81 43.92 -8.03
N LEU A 141 -30.51 43.95 -6.89
CA LEU A 141 -30.61 45.16 -6.06
C LEU A 141 -29.28 45.47 -5.37
N ALA A 142 -28.57 44.44 -4.89
CA ALA A 142 -27.23 44.58 -4.33
C ALA A 142 -26.24 45.14 -5.38
N ALA A 143 -26.33 44.69 -6.64
CA ALA A 143 -25.52 45.21 -7.74
C ALA A 143 -25.80 46.71 -8.02
N ILE A 144 -27.07 47.13 -8.00
CA ILE A 144 -27.45 48.54 -8.14
C ILE A 144 -26.90 49.38 -6.97
N GLY A 145 -27.01 48.87 -5.73
CA GLY A 145 -26.44 49.53 -4.55
C GLY A 145 -24.92 49.61 -4.58
N GLN A 146 -24.25 48.59 -5.12
CA GLN A 146 -22.80 48.58 -5.35
C GLN A 146 -22.34 49.59 -6.38
N ARG A 147 -23.10 49.79 -7.46
CA ARG A 147 -22.79 50.84 -8.45
C ARG A 147 -22.74 52.21 -7.77
N ARG A 148 -23.73 52.52 -6.93
CA ARG A 148 -23.73 53.77 -6.15
C ARG A 148 -22.57 53.87 -5.15
N LEU A 149 -22.09 52.75 -4.60
CA LEU A 149 -20.88 52.73 -3.77
C LEU A 149 -19.62 53.00 -4.59
N LEU A 150 -19.53 52.50 -5.83
CA LEU A 150 -18.41 52.79 -6.73
C LEU A 150 -18.34 54.29 -7.03
N ASP A 151 -19.48 54.92 -7.31
CA ASP A 151 -19.56 56.37 -7.51
C ASP A 151 -19.05 57.14 -6.29
N CYS A 152 -19.45 56.71 -5.08
CA CYS A 152 -18.95 57.30 -3.83
C CYS A 152 -17.43 57.09 -3.66
N TYR A 153 -16.92 55.88 -3.91
CA TYR A 153 -15.48 55.58 -3.75
C TYR A 153 -14.61 56.32 -4.77
N ALA A 154 -15.12 56.53 -5.99
CA ALA A 154 -14.46 57.34 -7.00
C ALA A 154 -14.37 58.82 -6.56
N GLN A 155 -15.45 59.36 -5.97
CA GLN A 155 -15.48 60.73 -5.45
C GLN A 155 -14.60 60.91 -4.19
N THR A 156 -14.44 59.87 -3.35
CA THR A 156 -13.60 59.94 -2.14
C THR A 156 -12.15 59.55 -2.36
N GLY A 157 -11.76 59.08 -3.57
CA GLY A 157 -10.40 58.66 -3.89
C GLY A 157 -9.95 57.36 -3.22
N GLU A 158 -10.89 56.52 -2.74
CA GLU A 158 -10.57 55.27 -2.05
C GLU A 158 -10.39 54.10 -3.04
N TRP A 159 -9.34 54.17 -3.86
CA TRP A 159 -9.11 53.24 -4.98
C TRP A 159 -9.01 51.77 -4.56
N GLY A 160 -8.44 51.47 -3.39
CA GLY A 160 -8.37 50.09 -2.88
C GLY A 160 -9.76 49.48 -2.64
N ARG A 161 -10.73 50.27 -2.13
CA ARG A 161 -12.12 49.80 -1.92
C ARG A 161 -12.90 49.79 -3.23
N TYR A 162 -12.63 50.75 -4.11
CA TYR A 162 -13.18 50.80 -5.47
C TYR A 162 -12.86 49.52 -6.24
N LEU A 163 -11.58 49.12 -6.31
CA LEU A 163 -11.16 47.92 -7.04
C LEU A 163 -11.82 46.64 -6.50
N ARG A 164 -11.96 46.49 -5.18
CA ARG A 164 -12.65 45.34 -4.58
C ARG A 164 -14.11 45.27 -5.05
N ALA A 165 -14.82 46.38 -4.99
CA ALA A 165 -16.22 46.46 -5.37
C ALA A 165 -16.40 46.29 -6.90
N ALA A 166 -15.53 46.88 -7.72
CA ALA A 166 -15.60 46.82 -9.17
C ALA A 166 -15.37 45.40 -9.68
N LEU A 167 -14.36 44.69 -9.17
CA LEU A 167 -14.10 43.29 -9.54
C LEU A 167 -15.20 42.34 -9.08
N ALA A 168 -15.72 42.52 -7.86
CA ALA A 168 -16.85 41.72 -7.37
C ALA A 168 -18.11 41.95 -8.22
N LEU A 169 -18.33 43.18 -8.68
CA LEU A 169 -19.45 43.53 -9.55
C LEU A 169 -19.26 42.99 -10.98
N ALA A 170 -18.04 43.06 -11.53
CA ALA A 170 -17.68 42.49 -12.84
C ALA A 170 -17.81 40.96 -12.86
N ALA A 171 -17.55 40.28 -11.74
CA ALA A 171 -17.76 38.85 -11.61
C ALA A 171 -19.26 38.45 -11.51
N CYS A 172 -20.16 39.40 -11.18
CA CYS A 172 -21.56 39.11 -10.87
C CYS A 172 -22.39 38.61 -12.08
N PRO A 173 -22.95 37.38 -12.05
CA PRO A 173 -23.73 36.82 -13.15
C PRO A 173 -25.13 37.44 -13.25
N ALA A 174 -25.58 38.18 -12.23
CA ALA A 174 -26.87 38.87 -12.25
C ALA A 174 -26.88 40.12 -13.15
N LEU A 175 -25.70 40.60 -13.57
CA LEU A 175 -25.54 41.74 -14.47
C LEU A 175 -25.33 41.27 -15.93
N PRO A 176 -25.78 42.06 -16.91
CA PRO A 176 -25.55 41.76 -18.32
C PRO A 176 -24.05 41.83 -18.66
N LEU A 177 -23.61 41.03 -19.62
CA LEU A 177 -22.19 40.92 -20.00
C LEU A 177 -21.57 42.27 -20.40
N ALA A 178 -22.31 43.12 -21.12
CA ALA A 178 -21.83 44.44 -21.55
C ALA A 178 -21.44 45.33 -20.37
N GLU A 179 -22.27 45.38 -19.32
CA GLU A 179 -21.98 46.16 -18.11
C GLU A 179 -20.81 45.58 -17.32
N ARG A 180 -20.66 44.25 -17.31
CA ARG A 180 -19.55 43.56 -16.64
C ARG A 180 -18.22 43.84 -17.32
N LEU A 181 -18.20 43.88 -18.65
CA LEU A 181 -17.01 44.23 -19.44
C LEU A 181 -16.59 45.68 -19.21
N GLN A 182 -17.54 46.63 -19.22
CA GLN A 182 -17.25 48.03 -18.91
C GLN A 182 -16.62 48.20 -17.52
N LEU A 183 -17.22 47.57 -16.50
CA LEU A 183 -16.68 47.58 -15.14
C LEU A 183 -15.28 46.98 -15.05
N PHE A 184 -15.00 45.95 -15.86
CA PHE A 184 -13.69 45.30 -15.90
C PHE A 184 -12.64 46.17 -16.62
N GLU A 185 -13.02 46.88 -17.68
CA GLU A 185 -12.14 47.85 -18.36
C GLU A 185 -11.77 49.03 -17.45
N GLU A 186 -12.69 49.47 -16.58
CA GLU A 186 -12.47 50.52 -15.59
C GLU A 186 -11.47 50.14 -14.47
N VAL A 187 -11.19 48.85 -14.26
CA VAL A 187 -10.23 48.38 -13.24
C VAL A 187 -8.79 48.79 -13.59
N GLN A 188 -8.42 48.71 -14.87
CA GLN A 188 -7.05 48.94 -15.34
C GLN A 188 -6.54 50.38 -15.09
N PRO A 189 -7.27 51.47 -15.42
CA PRO A 189 -6.83 52.83 -15.09
C PRO A 189 -6.75 53.07 -13.58
N CYS A 190 -7.64 52.46 -12.78
CA CYS A 190 -7.59 52.57 -11.32
C CYS A 190 -6.34 51.90 -10.71
N MET A 191 -5.88 50.79 -11.29
CA MET A 191 -4.64 50.13 -10.87
C MET A 191 -3.40 50.99 -11.17
N GLN A 192 -3.41 51.76 -12.26
CA GLN A 192 -2.35 52.74 -12.56
C GLN A 192 -2.33 53.87 -11.52
N ASN A 193 -3.48 54.43 -11.16
CA ASN A 193 -3.60 55.46 -10.13
C ASN A 193 -3.08 54.98 -8.75
N LEU A 194 -3.37 53.72 -8.37
CA LEU A 194 -2.83 53.14 -7.14
C LEU A 194 -1.31 53.01 -7.16
N ARG A 195 -0.74 52.61 -8.30
CA ARG A 195 0.71 52.50 -8.48
C ARG A 195 1.40 53.85 -8.28
N GLU A 196 0.80 54.93 -8.77
CA GLU A 196 1.31 56.30 -8.61
C GLU A 196 1.22 56.81 -7.17
N MET A 197 0.20 56.37 -6.43
CA MET A 197 -0.03 56.75 -5.02
C MET A 197 0.85 55.97 -4.02
N GLY A 198 1.55 54.91 -4.45
CA GLY A 198 2.45 54.12 -3.60
C GLY A 198 1.74 53.22 -2.58
N ASP A 199 0.41 53.11 -2.64
CA ASP A 199 -0.35 52.12 -1.88
C ASP A 199 -0.07 50.74 -2.51
N GLY A 200 0.62 49.86 -1.76
CA GLY A 200 1.11 48.56 -2.23
C GLY A 200 0.00 47.60 -2.71
N PRO A 201 0.34 46.35 -3.06
CA PRO A 201 -0.59 45.47 -3.72
C PRO A 201 -1.83 45.21 -2.86
N VAL A 202 -3.01 45.47 -3.44
CA VAL A 202 -4.27 45.36 -2.71
C VAL A 202 -4.63 43.89 -2.57
N ALA A 203 -4.61 43.40 -1.33
CA ALA A 203 -5.06 42.06 -1.00
C ALA A 203 -6.59 41.94 -1.20
N LEU A 204 -6.99 40.97 -2.01
CA LEU A 204 -8.37 40.69 -2.39
C LEU A 204 -8.69 39.22 -2.13
N PRO A 205 -9.82 38.92 -1.45
CA PRO A 205 -10.30 37.55 -1.36
C PRO A 205 -10.63 37.01 -2.75
N MET A 206 -10.18 35.80 -3.04
CA MET A 206 -10.47 35.11 -4.30
C MET A 206 -11.92 34.61 -4.39
N GLU A 207 -12.64 34.53 -3.26
CA GLU A 207 -14.01 34.00 -3.22
C GLU A 207 -14.97 34.82 -4.08
N GLY A 208 -15.61 34.15 -5.06
CA GLY A 208 -16.54 34.77 -6.00
C GLY A 208 -15.88 35.32 -7.28
N LEU A 209 -14.54 35.44 -7.30
CA LEU A 209 -13.77 35.81 -8.50
C LEU A 209 -13.24 34.57 -9.22
N VAL A 210 -12.62 33.66 -8.47
CA VAL A 210 -12.07 32.39 -8.96
C VAL A 210 -12.47 31.28 -8.00
N SER A 211 -12.96 30.16 -8.52
CA SER A 211 -13.34 28.98 -7.74
C SER A 211 -12.57 27.74 -8.19
N LEU A 212 -12.24 26.85 -7.26
CA LEU A 212 -11.70 25.54 -7.62
C LEU A 212 -12.85 24.61 -8.02
N GLU A 213 -12.66 23.84 -9.09
CA GLU A 213 -13.57 22.74 -9.39
C GLU A 213 -13.34 21.63 -8.37
N ALA A 214 -14.42 21.22 -7.71
CA ALA A 214 -14.40 20.07 -6.82
C ALA A 214 -14.56 18.81 -7.66
N ASP A 215 -13.63 17.88 -7.53
CA ASP A 215 -13.76 16.54 -8.08
C ASP A 215 -14.97 15.86 -7.40
N GLU A 216 -15.94 15.35 -8.17
CA GLU A 216 -17.25 14.86 -7.66
C GLU A 216 -17.15 13.54 -6.85
N ALA A 217 -15.97 13.18 -6.37
CA ALA A 217 -15.71 11.95 -5.65
C ALA A 217 -16.18 12.02 -4.17
N SER A 218 -17.46 11.70 -3.95
CA SER A 218 -18.10 11.29 -2.68
C SER A 218 -18.08 12.31 -1.53
N GLY A 219 -19.25 12.51 -0.91
CA GLY A 219 -19.52 13.53 0.13
C GLY A 219 -18.85 13.31 1.50
N SER A 220 -17.56 12.96 1.53
CA SER A 220 -16.75 12.87 2.74
C SER A 220 -16.22 14.24 3.18
N LEU A 221 -16.02 14.41 4.49
CA LEU A 221 -15.36 15.56 5.14
C LEU A 221 -14.03 15.96 4.45
N PRO A 222 -13.58 17.23 4.58
CA PRO A 222 -12.30 17.73 4.05
C PRO A 222 -11.13 17.17 4.87
N LEU A 223 -10.89 15.87 4.76
CA LEU A 223 -9.68 15.24 5.24
C LEU A 223 -8.68 15.22 4.08
N PRO A 224 -7.37 15.43 4.34
CA PRO A 224 -6.34 15.15 3.35
C PRO A 224 -6.52 13.71 2.87
N PRO A 225 -6.44 13.45 1.55
CA PRO A 225 -6.59 12.10 1.03
C PRO A 225 -5.57 11.15 1.68
N PRO A 226 -5.94 9.89 1.95
CA PRO A 226 -4.97 8.94 2.49
C PRO A 226 -3.82 8.71 1.50
N ALA A 227 -2.62 8.45 2.01
CA ALA A 227 -1.40 8.27 1.20
C ALA A 227 -1.54 7.20 0.09
N SER A 228 -2.44 6.23 0.26
CA SER A 228 -2.72 5.19 -0.74
C SER A 228 -3.47 5.68 -1.98
N THR A 229 -4.14 6.83 -1.90
CA THR A 229 -4.99 7.37 -2.97
C THR A 229 -4.35 8.52 -3.75
N VAL A 230 -3.21 9.01 -3.29
CA VAL A 230 -2.48 10.11 -3.92
C VAL A 230 -1.35 9.59 -4.81
N PRO A 231 -0.97 10.34 -5.86
CA PRO A 231 0.19 9.99 -6.68
C PRO A 231 1.47 9.92 -5.83
N ARG A 232 2.31 8.92 -6.13
CA ARG A 232 3.56 8.65 -5.44
C ARG A 232 4.73 8.91 -6.37
N TRP A 233 5.71 9.66 -5.90
CA TRP A 233 6.87 10.09 -6.67
C TRP A 233 8.16 9.68 -5.94
N ALA A 234 9.16 9.26 -6.70
CA ALA A 234 10.48 8.98 -6.14
C ALA A 234 11.21 10.31 -5.83
N GLU A 235 12.02 10.34 -4.77
CA GLU A 235 12.93 11.47 -4.53
C GLU A 235 13.78 11.77 -5.79
N GLY A 236 13.90 13.04 -6.15
CA GLY A 236 14.63 13.50 -7.32
C GLY A 236 13.82 13.55 -8.61
N SER A 237 12.60 13.00 -8.64
CA SER A 237 11.70 13.09 -9.80
C SER A 237 11.03 14.47 -9.94
N GLU A 238 10.64 14.81 -11.17
CA GLU A 238 9.87 16.01 -11.49
C GLU A 238 8.39 15.74 -11.28
N VAL A 239 7.80 16.33 -10.23
CA VAL A 239 6.40 16.16 -9.89
C VAL A 239 5.54 17.02 -10.80
N GLU A 240 4.56 16.38 -11.45
CA GLU A 240 3.50 17.05 -12.20
C GLU A 240 2.22 17.08 -11.36
N LEU A 241 1.73 18.29 -11.05
CA LEU A 241 0.52 18.51 -10.26
C LEU A 241 -0.48 19.36 -11.05
N SER A 242 -1.63 18.77 -11.41
CA SER A 242 -2.66 19.47 -12.17
C SER A 242 -3.78 20.00 -11.27
N LEU A 243 -4.24 21.23 -11.54
CA LEU A 243 -5.30 21.91 -10.79
C LEU A 243 -6.24 22.64 -11.75
N THR A 244 -7.55 22.58 -11.50
CA THR A 244 -8.58 23.23 -12.33
C THR A 244 -9.22 24.42 -11.58
N LEU A 245 -9.12 25.61 -12.18
CA LEU A 245 -9.69 26.86 -11.69
C LEU A 245 -10.81 27.34 -12.60
N THR A 246 -11.87 27.89 -12.03
CA THR A 246 -12.97 28.53 -12.75
C THR A 246 -12.97 30.02 -12.48
N SER A 247 -12.65 30.83 -13.50
CA SER A 247 -12.72 32.29 -13.44
C SER A 247 -14.13 32.77 -13.73
N GLN A 248 -14.67 33.62 -12.86
CA GLN A 248 -15.99 34.23 -13.01
C GLN A 248 -15.91 35.62 -13.65
N LEU A 249 -14.71 36.09 -14.00
CA LEU A 249 -14.48 37.37 -14.64
C LEU A 249 -14.93 37.35 -16.12
N PRO A 250 -15.35 38.49 -16.68
CA PRO A 250 -15.90 38.58 -18.03
C PRO A 250 -14.83 38.56 -19.13
N ALA A 251 -13.56 38.82 -18.80
CA ALA A 251 -12.43 38.86 -19.74
C ALA A 251 -11.19 38.16 -19.16
N THR A 252 -10.22 37.85 -20.04
CA THR A 252 -9.00 37.12 -19.71
C THR A 252 -8.04 37.99 -18.89
N LEU A 253 -7.57 37.48 -17.75
CA LEU A 253 -6.46 38.08 -17.01
C LEU A 253 -5.15 37.62 -17.64
N LYS A 254 -4.38 38.55 -18.21
CA LYS A 254 -3.11 38.23 -18.86
C LYS A 254 -1.94 38.33 -17.90
N GLY A 255 -0.94 37.46 -18.07
CA GLY A 255 0.34 37.57 -17.38
C GLY A 255 0.26 37.39 -15.85
N CYS A 256 -0.64 36.53 -15.37
CA CYS A 256 -0.77 36.24 -13.96
C CYS A 256 0.38 35.38 -13.44
N THR A 257 0.67 35.56 -12.15
CA THR A 257 1.57 34.66 -11.41
C THR A 257 0.76 33.89 -10.38
N LEU A 258 0.84 32.56 -10.42
CA LEU A 258 0.16 31.66 -9.50
C LEU A 258 1.18 30.98 -8.60
N THR A 259 0.99 31.06 -7.30
CA THR A 259 1.84 30.40 -6.30
C THR A 259 1.00 29.43 -5.48
N LEU A 260 1.32 28.14 -5.55
CA LEU A 260 0.73 27.08 -4.75
C LEU A 260 1.64 26.78 -3.56
N HIS A 261 1.16 27.05 -2.35
CA HIS A 261 1.86 26.76 -1.11
C HIS A 261 1.47 25.36 -0.61
N LEU A 262 2.46 24.48 -0.60
CA LEU A 262 2.39 23.10 -0.11
C LEU A 262 3.02 23.03 1.28
N HIS A 263 2.45 22.17 2.12
CA HIS A 263 3.02 21.85 3.42
C HIS A 263 3.50 20.41 3.42
N ARG A 264 4.76 20.19 3.80
CA ARG A 264 5.33 18.85 3.99
C ARG A 264 4.92 18.29 5.36
N LEU A 265 4.46 17.05 5.39
CA LEU A 265 4.26 16.25 6.61
C LEU A 265 5.15 15.02 6.53
N GLU A 266 5.78 14.65 7.65
CA GLU A 266 6.63 13.45 7.72
C GLU A 266 5.81 12.14 7.60
N SER A 267 4.54 12.17 7.98
CA SER A 267 3.61 11.04 7.84
C SER A 267 2.22 11.52 7.38
N PRO A 268 1.48 10.69 6.61
CA PRO A 268 0.12 11.03 6.23
C PRO A 268 -0.78 11.06 7.48
N PRO A 269 -1.80 11.93 7.52
CA PRO A 269 -2.75 11.95 8.63
C PRO A 269 -3.44 10.59 8.74
N SER A 270 -3.38 9.98 9.92
CA SER A 270 -4.08 8.73 10.20
C SER A 270 -5.59 8.97 10.16
N VAL A 271 -6.33 8.03 9.55
CA VAL A 271 -7.79 8.01 9.64
C VAL A 271 -8.13 7.87 11.13
N PRO A 272 -8.91 8.79 11.74
CA PRO A 272 -9.18 8.74 13.17
C PRO A 272 -10.02 7.49 13.49
N ASN A 273 -9.35 6.44 13.96
CA ASN A 273 -10.01 5.33 14.63
C ASN A 273 -10.32 5.76 16.06
N THR A 274 -11.61 5.90 16.36
CA THR A 274 -12.23 6.21 17.67
C THR A 274 -12.16 7.67 18.15
N PRO A 275 -13.27 8.24 18.67
CA PRO A 275 -13.31 9.60 19.19
C PRO A 275 -12.70 9.62 20.60
N THR A 276 -11.37 9.69 20.70
CA THR A 276 -10.69 9.92 21.97
C THR A 276 -10.49 11.42 22.21
N LYS A 277 -10.85 11.87 23.42
CA LYS A 277 -10.76 13.26 23.88
C LYS A 277 -9.29 13.67 24.02
N GLN A 278 -8.67 14.12 22.94
CA GLN A 278 -7.51 15.01 23.00
C GLN A 278 -7.85 16.31 22.29
N ARG A 279 -8.10 17.36 23.10
CA ARG A 279 -8.22 18.74 22.63
C ARG A 279 -6.84 19.29 22.27
N GLY A 280 -6.31 18.85 21.12
CA GLY A 280 -5.40 19.65 20.31
C GLY A 280 -6.25 20.60 19.48
N ARG A 281 -6.15 21.90 19.76
CA ARG A 281 -7.03 22.95 19.21
C ARG A 281 -6.78 23.17 17.70
N TRP A 282 -7.43 22.40 16.84
CA TRP A 282 -7.56 22.68 15.41
C TRP A 282 -8.97 23.26 15.19
N SER A 283 -9.07 24.59 15.22
CA SER A 283 -10.36 25.31 15.20
C SER A 283 -10.84 25.53 13.77
N TRP A 284 -11.39 24.49 13.13
CA TRP A 284 -12.17 24.62 11.90
C TRP A 284 -13.63 24.96 12.23
N LEU A 285 -13.89 26.19 12.68
CA LEU A 285 -15.26 26.66 12.91
C LEU A 285 -15.69 27.56 11.76
N ALA A 286 -16.33 26.95 10.77
CA ALA A 286 -17.13 27.62 9.76
C ALA A 286 -18.26 28.39 10.45
N SER A 287 -18.34 29.68 10.14
CA SER A 287 -19.44 30.55 10.56
C SER A 287 -20.71 30.09 9.84
N SER A 288 -21.79 29.91 10.59
CA SER A 288 -23.11 29.53 10.10
C SER A 288 -23.60 30.47 8.98
N GLY A 289 -23.90 29.91 7.80
CA GLY A 289 -24.61 30.58 6.70
C GLY A 289 -25.48 29.57 5.94
N ARG A 290 -26.74 29.93 5.69
CA ARG A 290 -27.75 29.09 5.00
C ARG A 290 -27.47 28.98 3.49
N PRO A 291 -28.00 27.95 2.79
CA PRO A 291 -27.66 27.64 1.41
C PRO A 291 -28.54 28.38 0.40
N GLY A 292 -27.92 28.82 -0.70
CA GLY A 292 -28.59 29.27 -1.92
C GLY A 292 -28.23 30.69 -2.33
N GLY A 293 -27.67 30.85 -3.52
CA GLY A 293 -27.40 32.16 -4.14
C GLY A 293 -25.92 32.50 -4.21
N TRP A 294 -25.58 33.26 -5.24
CA TRP A 294 -24.24 33.76 -5.53
C TRP A 294 -23.85 34.76 -4.42
N SER A 295 -23.15 34.32 -3.39
CA SER A 295 -22.70 35.20 -2.30
C SER A 295 -21.18 35.38 -2.37
N PRO A 296 -20.64 36.37 -3.11
CA PRO A 296 -19.40 36.94 -2.64
C PRO A 296 -19.72 37.46 -1.24
N ARG A 297 -18.92 37.13 -0.23
CA ARG A 297 -18.87 37.97 0.96
C ARG A 297 -18.40 39.32 0.43
N MET A 298 -19.36 40.18 0.09
CA MET A 298 -19.10 41.56 -0.26
C MET A 298 -18.26 42.09 0.89
N ALA A 299 -16.97 42.29 0.63
CA ALA A 299 -15.98 42.67 1.62
C ALA A 299 -16.25 44.12 2.02
N VAL A 300 -17.36 44.33 2.73
CA VAL A 300 -17.57 45.51 3.53
C VAL A 300 -16.70 45.33 4.77
N LEU A 301 -15.50 45.87 4.68
CA LEU A 301 -14.66 46.14 5.83
C LEU A 301 -15.17 47.44 6.48
N THR A 302 -15.91 47.30 7.58
CA THR A 302 -16.05 48.35 8.59
C THR A 302 -15.33 47.86 9.85
N PRO A 303 -14.51 48.70 10.53
CA PRO A 303 -13.91 48.33 11.81
C PRO A 303 -15.04 48.05 12.82
N ARG A 304 -15.00 46.90 13.50
CA ARG A 304 -15.97 46.57 14.55
C ARG A 304 -15.68 47.44 15.79
N SER A 305 -16.42 48.53 15.97
CA SER A 305 -16.59 49.14 17.29
C SER A 305 -17.61 48.32 18.07
N ALA A 306 -17.15 47.57 19.07
CA ALA A 306 -18.00 46.78 19.94
C ALA A 306 -18.63 47.67 21.01
N THR A 307 -19.88 48.07 20.83
CA THR A 307 -20.74 48.54 21.93
C THR A 307 -22.21 48.29 21.60
N SER A 308 -22.83 47.32 22.28
CA SER A 308 -24.25 47.40 22.63
C SER A 308 -24.52 46.55 23.88
N PRO A 309 -25.26 47.07 24.88
CA PRO A 309 -25.42 46.44 26.19
C PRO A 309 -26.53 45.39 26.17
N SER A 310 -26.26 44.23 26.78
CA SER A 310 -27.26 43.22 27.08
C SER A 310 -28.02 43.58 28.36
N ALA A 311 -29.27 44.05 28.22
CA ALA A 311 -30.18 44.21 29.36
C ALA A 311 -30.80 42.86 29.72
N GLY A 312 -30.55 42.42 30.95
CA GLY A 312 -31.10 41.20 31.54
C GLY A 312 -32.60 41.26 31.77
N ARG A 313 -33.24 40.10 31.71
CA ARG A 313 -34.56 39.87 32.33
C ARG A 313 -34.44 38.70 33.28
N GLY A 314 -34.74 39.01 34.55
CA GLY A 314 -34.67 38.11 35.69
C GLY A 314 -35.76 37.03 35.68
N SER A 315 -35.47 36.03 36.50
CA SER A 315 -36.17 34.77 36.72
C SER A 315 -37.19 34.85 37.86
N SER A 316 -38.24 34.03 37.79
CA SER A 316 -38.95 33.41 38.93
C SER A 316 -39.71 32.18 38.39
N GLY A 317 -39.71 30.96 38.95
CA GLY A 317 -39.16 30.40 40.18
C GLY A 317 -39.24 28.85 40.15
N HIS A 318 -38.66 28.24 41.18
CA HIS A 318 -38.38 26.82 41.52
C HIS A 318 -39.49 25.77 41.27
N HIS A 319 -39.28 24.44 41.19
CA HIS A 319 -38.41 23.46 41.89
C HIS A 319 -38.14 22.24 40.97
N GLY A 320 -37.12 21.36 41.08
CA GLY A 320 -36.06 21.12 42.05
C GLY A 320 -35.19 19.91 41.62
N ALA A 321 -34.18 19.62 42.44
CA ALA A 321 -33.26 18.46 42.47
C ALA A 321 -32.05 18.43 41.50
N GLY A 322 -30.83 18.36 42.08
CA GLY A 322 -29.61 17.97 41.37
C GLY A 322 -28.29 18.66 41.78
N SER A 323 -27.96 18.62 43.07
CA SER A 323 -26.69 18.90 43.77
C SER A 323 -25.40 19.36 43.04
N VAL A 324 -24.81 20.43 43.60
CA VAL A 324 -23.43 20.57 44.15
C VAL A 324 -22.29 19.95 43.33
N GLY A 325 -21.31 20.67 42.76
CA GLY A 325 -20.66 21.91 43.21
C GLY A 325 -19.23 21.58 43.62
N LEU A 326 -18.23 22.15 42.93
CA LEU A 326 -16.97 22.63 43.51
C LEU A 326 -16.19 23.41 42.46
N VAL A 327 -15.88 24.65 42.84
CA VAL A 327 -15.09 25.66 42.15
C VAL A 327 -13.61 25.28 42.22
N CYS A 328 -12.84 25.61 41.19
CA CYS A 328 -11.46 26.06 41.39
C CYS A 328 -11.07 27.12 40.35
N SER A 329 -10.77 28.28 40.91
CA SER A 329 -10.18 29.49 40.37
C SER A 329 -8.67 29.32 40.13
N ASN A 330 -8.18 29.87 39.01
CA ASN A 330 -6.89 30.58 38.81
C ASN A 330 -6.37 30.37 37.37
N LEU A 331 -6.40 31.43 36.54
CA LEU A 331 -5.25 31.96 35.78
C LEU A 331 -5.72 33.17 34.91
N PRO A 332 -4.82 34.12 34.60
CA PRO A 332 -5.17 35.53 34.36
C PRO A 332 -5.74 35.81 32.97
N VAL A 333 -6.60 36.83 32.92
CA VAL A 333 -7.16 37.44 31.71
C VAL A 333 -6.04 38.20 30.99
N ILE A 334 -5.59 37.66 29.86
CA ILE A 334 -4.84 38.41 28.83
C ILE A 334 -5.86 38.84 27.77
N PRO A 335 -5.95 40.13 27.39
CA PRO A 335 -6.88 40.60 26.37
C PRO A 335 -6.50 40.03 24.99
N PRO A 336 -7.47 39.69 24.11
CA PRO A 336 -7.14 39.32 22.74
C PRO A 336 -6.61 40.56 22.00
N GLN A 337 -5.31 40.53 21.66
CA GLN A 337 -4.71 41.44 20.71
C GLN A 337 -5.37 41.27 19.33
N ALA A 338 -5.54 42.38 18.62
CA ALA A 338 -5.96 42.44 17.23
C ALA A 338 -5.07 41.52 16.36
N PRO A 339 -5.60 40.86 15.31
CA PRO A 339 -4.76 40.10 14.40
C PRO A 339 -3.95 41.08 13.54
N CYS A 340 -2.80 41.49 14.07
CA CYS A 340 -1.68 41.95 13.27
C CYS A 340 -1.04 40.73 12.59
N LEU A 341 -0.67 40.91 11.32
CA LEU A 341 0.14 40.00 10.53
C LEU A 341 1.47 39.73 11.25
N THR A 342 1.64 38.57 11.88
CA THR A 342 2.95 37.99 12.18
C THR A 342 2.89 36.45 12.20
N ASN A 343 3.73 35.85 11.36
CA ASN A 343 4.18 34.46 11.23
C ASN A 343 3.39 33.30 11.89
N PRO A 344 3.05 32.24 11.14
CA PRO A 344 2.81 30.95 11.75
C PRO A 344 4.15 30.37 12.23
N GLY A 345 4.42 30.49 13.52
CA GLY A 345 5.38 29.64 14.22
C GLY A 345 4.89 28.20 14.22
N GLY A 346 5.29 27.45 13.20
CA GLY A 346 5.18 26.02 13.10
C GLY A 346 6.24 25.56 12.13
N SER A 347 7.27 24.89 12.63
CA SER A 347 8.38 24.31 11.86
C SER A 347 7.86 23.22 10.91
N GLY A 348 7.25 23.63 9.80
CA GLY A 348 6.91 22.77 8.68
C GLY A 348 7.49 23.39 7.43
N ASP A 349 8.32 22.62 6.71
CA ASP A 349 8.88 23.03 5.41
C ASP A 349 7.72 23.40 4.46
N ALA A 350 7.54 24.70 4.26
CA ALA A 350 6.63 25.24 3.26
C ALA A 350 7.34 25.17 1.90
N VAL A 351 6.74 24.49 0.94
CA VAL A 351 7.26 24.38 -0.44
C VAL A 351 6.33 25.14 -1.37
N GLU A 352 6.89 25.95 -2.26
CA GLU A 352 6.11 26.82 -3.15
C GLU A 352 6.28 26.38 -4.60
N PHE A 353 5.18 26.08 -5.27
CA PHE A 353 5.18 25.83 -6.72
C PHE A 353 4.67 27.08 -7.42
N GLN A 354 5.45 27.62 -8.36
CA GLN A 354 5.12 28.88 -9.03
C GLN A 354 4.93 28.70 -10.54
N LEU A 355 3.86 29.29 -11.07
CA LEU A 355 3.64 29.47 -12.51
C LEU A 355 3.64 30.96 -12.81
N GLN A 356 4.42 31.38 -13.80
CA GLN A 356 4.52 32.79 -14.23
C GLN A 356 3.98 32.93 -15.66
N GLY A 357 3.37 34.08 -15.95
CA GLY A 357 2.86 34.38 -17.30
C GLY A 357 1.61 33.59 -17.70
N VAL A 358 0.79 33.20 -16.73
CA VAL A 358 -0.43 32.43 -16.96
C VAL A 358 -1.57 33.37 -17.39
N ASP A 359 -2.22 33.03 -18.50
CA ASP A 359 -3.43 33.73 -18.94
C ASP A 359 -4.68 32.99 -18.42
N LEU A 360 -5.43 33.61 -17.51
CA LEU A 360 -6.67 33.05 -16.97
C LEU A 360 -7.87 33.50 -17.80
N VAL A 361 -8.42 32.59 -18.59
CA VAL A 361 -9.58 32.80 -19.47
C VAL A 361 -10.89 32.74 -18.66
N PRO A 362 -11.96 33.47 -19.03
CA PRO A 362 -13.29 33.28 -18.44
C PRO A 362 -13.75 31.81 -18.51
N GLY A 363 -14.22 31.27 -17.39
CA GLY A 363 -14.60 29.85 -17.28
C GLY A 363 -13.47 28.95 -16.75
N THR A 364 -13.45 27.68 -17.17
CA THR A 364 -12.53 26.66 -16.63
C THR A 364 -11.14 26.75 -17.25
N ASN A 365 -10.12 26.77 -16.40
CA ASN A 365 -8.70 26.82 -16.71
C ASN A 365 -8.00 25.63 -16.05
N ARG A 366 -7.27 24.83 -16.82
CA ARG A 366 -6.46 23.72 -16.30
C ARG A 366 -5.00 24.14 -16.24
N LEU A 367 -4.40 23.99 -15.07
CA LEU A 367 -3.05 24.43 -14.77
C LEU A 367 -2.21 23.23 -14.32
N THR A 368 -0.96 23.15 -14.77
CA THR A 368 -0.03 22.08 -14.41
C THR A 368 1.23 22.70 -13.81
N PHE A 369 1.52 22.34 -12.56
CA PHE A 369 2.75 22.73 -11.87
C PHE A 369 3.79 21.63 -12.05
N HIS A 370 5.02 22.02 -12.39
CA HIS A 370 6.17 21.13 -12.48
C HIS A 370 7.21 21.56 -11.43
N HIS A 371 7.65 20.63 -10.58
CA HIS A 371 8.67 20.92 -9.58
C HIS A 371 9.47 19.66 -9.22
N LYS A 372 10.80 19.79 -9.16
CA LYS A 372 11.69 18.70 -8.73
C LYS A 372 11.68 18.57 -7.20
N VAL A 373 11.32 17.41 -6.66
CA VAL A 373 11.22 17.25 -5.19
C VAL A 373 12.41 16.45 -4.66
N SER A 374 13.11 17.02 -3.67
CA SER A 374 14.33 16.47 -3.07
C SER A 374 14.14 15.91 -1.66
N GLN A 375 12.90 15.90 -1.15
CA GLN A 375 12.64 15.63 0.24
C GLN A 375 11.49 14.60 0.37
N VAL A 376 11.72 13.54 1.15
CA VAL A 376 10.74 12.48 1.42
C VAL A 376 9.63 13.02 2.33
N GLY A 377 8.36 12.76 2.00
CA GLY A 377 7.24 13.19 2.83
C GLY A 377 5.92 13.28 2.09
N TYR A 378 4.87 13.59 2.84
CA TYR A 378 3.52 13.81 2.33
C TYR A 378 3.27 15.31 2.14
N TYR A 379 3.03 15.74 0.91
CA TYR A 379 2.83 17.14 0.56
C TYR A 379 1.34 17.41 0.35
N VAL A 380 0.83 18.47 0.99
CA VAL A 380 -0.58 18.90 0.88
C VAL A 380 -0.66 20.37 0.55
N GLY A 381 -1.41 20.72 -0.50
CA GLY A 381 -1.71 22.10 -0.85
C GLY A 381 -2.59 22.76 0.20
N ARG A 382 -2.14 23.90 0.73
CA ARG A 382 -2.90 24.68 1.73
C ARG A 382 -3.47 25.96 1.16
N GLN A 383 -2.69 26.65 0.34
CA GLN A 383 -3.03 27.97 -0.15
C GLN A 383 -2.63 28.12 -1.60
N LEU A 384 -3.51 28.73 -2.39
CA LEU A 384 -3.21 29.19 -3.74
C LEU A 384 -3.35 30.71 -3.77
N ASP A 385 -2.29 31.38 -4.19
CA ASP A 385 -2.23 32.83 -4.35
C ASP A 385 -2.13 33.18 -5.84
N LEU A 386 -2.98 34.12 -6.26
CA LEU A 386 -2.99 34.65 -7.62
C LEU A 386 -2.57 36.11 -7.59
N ARG A 387 -1.45 36.43 -8.22
CA ARG A 387 -0.96 37.80 -8.36
C ARG A 387 -1.19 38.30 -9.77
N TRP A 388 -1.82 39.46 -9.88
CA TRP A 388 -2.05 40.18 -11.13
C TRP A 388 -1.70 41.65 -10.95
N GLU A 389 -0.55 42.06 -11.49
CA GLU A 389 0.01 43.42 -11.34
C GLU A 389 0.03 43.94 -9.87
N GLN A 390 -0.73 45.00 -9.57
CA GLN A 390 -0.90 45.62 -8.24
C GLN A 390 -1.99 44.95 -7.39
N LEU A 391 -2.59 43.86 -7.88
CA LEU A 391 -3.56 43.09 -7.14
C LEU A 391 -2.92 41.77 -6.69
N SER A 392 -2.87 41.57 -5.38
CA SER A 392 -2.67 40.25 -4.81
C SER A 392 -4.04 39.68 -4.49
N LEU A 393 -4.54 38.80 -5.35
CA LEU A 393 -5.72 38.02 -5.02
C LEU A 393 -5.27 36.91 -4.06
N ALA A 394 -5.20 37.29 -2.80
CA ALA A 394 -4.64 36.49 -1.73
C ALA A 394 -5.70 35.49 -1.29
N GLN A 395 -5.29 34.22 -1.30
CA GLN A 395 -5.86 33.17 -0.46
C GLN A 395 -7.14 32.52 -0.98
N LEU A 396 -6.96 31.46 -1.79
CA LEU A 396 -7.88 30.31 -1.77
C LEU A 396 -7.35 29.30 -0.76
N THR A 397 -8.07 29.11 0.36
CA THR A 397 -7.78 28.01 1.28
C THR A 397 -8.26 26.70 0.68
N LEU A 398 -7.31 25.81 0.36
CA LEU A 398 -7.59 24.49 -0.19
C LEU A 398 -8.13 23.60 0.96
N GLY A 399 -9.39 23.20 0.87
CA GLY A 399 -10.10 22.44 1.93
C GLY A 399 -11.20 23.21 2.70
N GLY A 400 -11.45 24.49 2.35
CA GLY A 400 -12.58 25.27 2.87
C GLY A 400 -13.93 24.84 2.29
N SER A 401 -15.04 25.22 2.94
CA SER A 401 -16.39 24.98 2.40
C SER A 401 -16.77 26.05 1.38
N PHE A 402 -17.05 25.64 0.15
CA PHE A 402 -17.53 26.54 -0.90
C PHE A 402 -18.90 26.11 -1.39
N THR A 403 -19.78 27.08 -1.64
CA THR A 403 -21.12 26.84 -2.17
C THR A 403 -21.07 26.78 -3.68
N SER A 404 -21.39 25.62 -4.26
CA SER A 404 -21.52 25.45 -5.71
C SER A 404 -22.83 26.04 -6.22
N ARG A 405 -22.88 26.37 -7.53
CA ARG A 405 -24.01 26.93 -8.31
C ARG A 405 -25.33 26.15 -8.14
N ALA A 406 -25.29 24.93 -7.60
CA ALA A 406 -26.44 24.03 -7.38
C ALA A 406 -26.90 23.88 -5.91
N GLY A 407 -26.43 24.70 -4.96
CA GLY A 407 -26.87 24.61 -3.55
C GLY A 407 -26.32 23.41 -2.76
N LYS A 408 -25.38 22.64 -3.34
CA LYS A 408 -24.57 21.66 -2.62
C LYS A 408 -23.30 22.33 -2.07
N LEU A 409 -23.00 22.08 -0.79
CA LEU A 409 -21.67 22.31 -0.20
C LEU A 409 -20.69 21.44 -0.98
N SER A 410 -19.85 22.04 -1.81
CA SER A 410 -18.83 21.31 -2.54
C SER A 410 -17.49 21.58 -1.87
N MET A 411 -16.96 20.56 -1.21
CA MET A 411 -15.68 20.61 -0.51
C MET A 411 -14.60 20.13 -1.49
N ALA A 412 -13.86 21.06 -2.09
CA ALA A 412 -12.72 20.67 -2.93
C ALA A 412 -11.63 20.04 -2.05
N ARG A 413 -11.23 18.80 -2.36
CA ARG A 413 -10.10 18.15 -1.68
C ARG A 413 -8.81 18.91 -2.02
N PRO A 414 -7.93 19.17 -1.05
CA PRO A 414 -6.64 19.79 -1.34
C PRO A 414 -5.79 18.83 -2.20
N PRO A 415 -5.05 19.35 -3.20
CA PRO A 415 -4.13 18.54 -3.97
C PRO A 415 -3.02 18.02 -3.05
N ALA A 416 -2.70 16.72 -3.17
CA ALA A 416 -1.69 16.10 -2.33
C ALA A 416 -0.94 14.98 -3.07
N PHE A 417 0.31 14.75 -2.67
CA PHE A 417 1.17 13.71 -3.23
C PHE A 417 2.16 13.20 -2.17
N THR A 418 2.71 12.01 -2.38
CA THR A 418 3.71 11.43 -1.47
C THR A 418 5.03 11.25 -2.19
N VAL A 419 6.12 11.70 -1.58
CA VAL A 419 7.48 11.45 -2.04
C VAL A 419 8.10 10.37 -1.17
N TYR A 420 8.64 9.34 -1.81
CA TYR A 420 9.28 8.22 -1.13
C TYR A 420 10.72 8.02 -1.61
N TYR A 421 11.51 7.42 -0.74
CA TYR A 421 12.86 6.95 -1.05
C TYR A 421 12.82 5.42 -1.17
N ASP A 422 13.24 4.89 -2.32
CA ASP A 422 13.46 3.45 -2.50
C ASP A 422 14.93 3.20 -2.82
N SER A 423 15.61 2.40 -1.99
CA SER A 423 17.00 2.04 -2.24
C SER A 423 17.09 1.03 -3.41
N PRO A 424 18.21 0.98 -4.14
CA PRO A 424 18.41 -0.03 -5.17
C PRO A 424 18.33 -1.43 -4.57
N LYS A 425 17.58 -2.34 -5.20
CA LYS A 425 17.43 -3.73 -4.73
C LYS A 425 18.06 -4.69 -5.72
N VAL A 426 18.76 -5.67 -5.17
CA VAL A 426 19.34 -6.79 -5.92
C VAL A 426 18.49 -8.03 -5.65
N ALA A 427 18.12 -8.75 -6.69
CA ALA A 427 17.42 -10.02 -6.58
C ALA A 427 18.21 -11.11 -7.30
N LEU A 428 18.26 -12.30 -6.70
CA LEU A 428 18.93 -13.47 -7.26
C LEU A 428 17.87 -14.41 -7.83
N HIS A 429 18.03 -14.79 -9.09
CA HIS A 429 17.17 -15.72 -9.81
C HIS A 429 17.97 -16.95 -10.24
N PHE A 430 17.40 -18.13 -10.02
CA PHE A 430 18.04 -19.43 -10.25
C PHE A 430 17.33 -20.15 -11.40
N PRO A 431 17.75 -19.94 -12.67
CA PRO A 431 17.04 -20.50 -13.83
C PRO A 431 17.00 -22.04 -13.85
N GLN A 432 17.89 -22.69 -13.10
CA GLN A 432 18.04 -24.15 -13.04
C GLN A 432 17.35 -24.78 -11.81
N GLY A 433 16.72 -23.98 -10.95
CA GLY A 433 16.08 -24.44 -9.72
C GLY A 433 17.05 -24.56 -8.55
N GLU A 434 17.04 -25.71 -7.87
CA GLU A 434 17.87 -25.96 -6.69
C GLU A 434 19.37 -25.95 -7.03
N LEU A 435 20.18 -25.41 -6.13
CA LEU A 435 21.62 -25.33 -6.32
C LEU A 435 22.29 -26.64 -5.90
N LEU A 436 23.17 -27.17 -6.76
CA LEU A 436 23.92 -28.40 -6.54
C LEU A 436 25.44 -28.16 -6.38
N ALA A 437 26.07 -28.81 -5.42
CA ALA A 437 27.51 -28.75 -5.21
C ALA A 437 28.27 -29.57 -6.28
N GLY A 438 29.47 -29.13 -6.65
CA GLY A 438 30.33 -29.87 -7.60
C GLY A 438 29.95 -29.72 -9.08
N VAL A 439 28.94 -28.93 -9.42
CA VAL A 439 28.55 -28.62 -10.80
C VAL A 439 28.52 -27.11 -11.04
N ARG A 440 28.74 -26.69 -12.30
CA ARG A 440 28.62 -25.29 -12.73
C ARG A 440 27.16 -24.96 -12.99
N GLN A 441 26.67 -23.89 -12.36
CA GLN A 441 25.28 -23.46 -12.45
C GLN A 441 25.17 -21.97 -12.74
N ARG A 442 24.12 -21.57 -13.45
CA ARG A 442 23.86 -20.18 -13.80
C ARG A 442 23.06 -19.50 -12.72
N LEU A 443 23.46 -18.28 -12.39
CA LEU A 443 22.77 -17.37 -11.48
C LEU A 443 22.47 -16.08 -12.24
N GLU A 444 21.22 -15.64 -12.20
CA GLU A 444 20.81 -14.35 -12.75
C GLU A 444 20.67 -13.34 -11.61
N VAL A 445 21.33 -12.21 -11.73
CA VAL A 445 21.28 -11.10 -10.78
C VAL A 445 20.46 -9.98 -11.40
N VAL A 446 19.30 -9.69 -10.83
CA VAL A 446 18.42 -8.60 -11.25
C VAL A 446 18.65 -7.39 -10.35
N LEU A 447 19.15 -6.30 -10.92
CA LEU A 447 19.34 -5.03 -10.25
C LEU A 447 18.20 -4.07 -10.60
N THR A 448 17.45 -3.65 -9.60
CA THR A 448 16.37 -2.67 -9.75
C THR A 448 16.82 -1.31 -9.24
N CYS A 449 16.84 -0.33 -10.15
CA CYS A 449 17.12 1.06 -9.82
C CYS A 449 15.92 1.63 -9.07
N GLY A 450 16.09 1.96 -7.78
CA GLY A 450 15.08 2.65 -6.98
C GLY A 450 15.04 4.15 -7.29
N SER A 451 15.09 4.98 -6.25
CA SER A 451 15.16 6.45 -6.36
C SER A 451 16.57 6.97 -6.70
N ILE A 452 17.59 6.09 -6.78
CA ILE A 452 18.98 6.45 -7.10
C ILE A 452 19.24 6.15 -8.58
N PRO A 453 19.61 7.14 -9.41
CA PRO A 453 19.98 6.91 -10.80
C PRO A 453 21.35 6.23 -10.89
N LEU A 454 21.38 4.97 -11.33
CA LEU A 454 22.64 4.22 -11.54
C LEU A 454 23.25 4.60 -12.90
N THR A 455 24.41 5.24 -12.87
CA THR A 455 25.19 5.59 -14.06
C THR A 455 26.06 4.43 -14.54
N ALA A 456 26.63 4.53 -15.75
CA ALA A 456 27.54 3.52 -16.30
C ALA A 456 28.84 3.34 -15.48
N GLU A 457 29.17 4.33 -14.64
CA GLU A 457 30.37 4.32 -13.78
C GLU A 457 30.20 3.46 -12.51
N HIS A 458 28.98 3.08 -12.15
CA HIS A 458 28.75 2.23 -10.99
C HIS A 458 29.09 0.77 -11.31
N GLN A 459 29.66 0.06 -10.34
CA GLN A 459 30.01 -1.36 -10.46
C GLN A 459 29.25 -2.20 -9.45
N LEU A 460 28.74 -3.36 -9.88
CA LEU A 460 28.18 -4.38 -8.99
C LEU A 460 29.33 -5.24 -8.49
N HIS A 461 29.69 -5.08 -7.22
CA HIS A 461 30.70 -5.88 -6.55
C HIS A 461 30.05 -7.11 -5.91
N LEU A 462 30.55 -8.29 -6.25
CA LEU A 462 30.13 -9.58 -5.72
C LEU A 462 31.28 -10.22 -4.95
N LYS A 463 31.02 -10.62 -3.71
CA LYS A 463 32.00 -11.32 -2.86
C LYS A 463 31.39 -12.59 -2.30
N VAL A 464 32.08 -13.71 -2.44
CA VAL A 464 31.59 -15.01 -2.00
C VAL A 464 32.36 -15.58 -0.82
N SER A 465 31.69 -16.45 -0.05
CA SER A 465 32.31 -17.15 1.07
C SER A 465 33.31 -18.20 0.58
N LYS A 466 34.32 -18.47 1.43
CA LYS A 466 35.44 -19.38 1.13
C LYS A 466 34.99 -20.68 0.45
N GLY A 467 35.56 -20.97 -0.71
CA GLY A 467 35.35 -22.21 -1.46
C GLY A 467 34.27 -22.14 -2.54
N LEU A 468 33.34 -21.16 -2.49
CA LEU A 468 32.44 -20.87 -3.59
C LEU A 468 33.18 -20.02 -4.62
N LEU A 469 33.09 -20.38 -5.89
CA LEU A 469 33.72 -19.66 -6.99
C LEU A 469 32.67 -19.05 -7.91
N ILE A 470 32.92 -17.82 -8.38
CA ILE A 470 32.02 -17.10 -9.28
C ILE A 470 32.73 -16.60 -10.53
N ARG A 471 31.99 -16.48 -11.62
CA ARG A 471 32.47 -15.95 -12.90
C ARG A 471 31.36 -15.22 -13.66
N PRO A 472 31.60 -14.01 -14.22
CA PRO A 472 30.67 -13.38 -15.15
C PRO A 472 30.57 -14.16 -16.47
N SER A 473 29.35 -14.33 -16.99
CA SER A 473 29.16 -14.93 -18.32
C SER A 473 29.23 -13.87 -19.42
N HIS A 474 29.96 -14.15 -20.51
CA HIS A 474 30.20 -13.20 -21.62
C HIS A 474 29.04 -13.16 -22.65
N ARG A 475 27.86 -13.67 -22.34
CA ARG A 475 26.72 -13.58 -23.26
C ARG A 475 25.83 -12.42 -22.85
N GLN A 476 26.23 -11.20 -23.24
CA GLN A 476 25.28 -10.10 -23.37
C GLN A 476 24.18 -10.56 -24.33
N THR A 477 22.97 -10.60 -23.82
CA THR A 477 21.75 -10.91 -24.56
C THR A 477 21.41 -9.76 -25.49
N ASP A 478 21.98 -9.77 -26.70
CA ASP A 478 21.38 -9.07 -27.84
C ASP A 478 20.12 -9.85 -28.26
N SER A 479 18.98 -9.44 -27.71
CA SER A 479 17.68 -9.78 -28.26
C SER A 479 17.01 -8.51 -28.78
N LYS A 480 17.44 -8.06 -29.97
CA LYS A 480 16.64 -7.38 -31.01
C LYS A 480 17.57 -6.74 -32.05
N THR A 481 17.68 -7.37 -33.22
CA THR A 481 17.55 -6.81 -34.58
C THR A 481 18.34 -7.67 -35.56
N GLU A 482 17.63 -8.53 -36.28
CA GLU A 482 18.05 -8.96 -37.61
C GLU A 482 17.76 -7.78 -38.55
N ASP A 483 18.80 -7.20 -39.17
CA ASP A 483 18.83 -6.84 -40.59
C ASP A 483 19.97 -5.84 -40.91
N ALA A 484 20.47 -5.97 -42.14
CA ALA A 484 21.32 -5.06 -42.92
C ALA A 484 22.84 -5.32 -42.96
N SER A 485 23.23 -5.84 -44.13
CA SER A 485 24.53 -5.84 -44.80
C SER A 485 25.26 -4.48 -44.85
N SER A 486 26.59 -4.49 -44.75
CA SER A 486 27.56 -4.13 -45.82
C SER A 486 28.88 -3.53 -45.30
N ASP A 487 29.99 -4.21 -45.63
CA ASP A 487 31.30 -3.76 -46.10
C ASP A 487 32.13 -2.59 -45.47
N CYS A 488 33.44 -2.90 -45.41
CA CYS A 488 34.66 -2.04 -45.38
C CYS A 488 35.34 -1.77 -44.00
N PRO A 489 36.68 -1.49 -43.95
CA PRO A 489 37.72 -2.50 -43.78
C PRO A 489 38.64 -2.29 -42.54
N LEU A 490 39.31 -3.36 -42.11
CA LEU A 490 40.28 -3.42 -41.00
C LEU A 490 41.58 -2.62 -41.25
N PRO A 491 42.20 -2.09 -40.16
CA PRO A 491 43.65 -2.15 -39.98
C PRO A 491 44.06 -2.84 -38.65
N PRO A 492 45.35 -3.20 -38.48
CA PRO A 492 45.71 -4.46 -37.83
C PRO A 492 46.22 -4.36 -36.38
N SER A 493 46.18 -5.52 -35.72
CA SER A 493 47.06 -6.03 -34.65
C SER A 493 46.88 -5.51 -33.22
N SER A 494 46.11 -6.27 -32.44
CA SER A 494 46.56 -6.75 -31.11
C SER A 494 45.97 -8.16 -30.86
N PRO A 495 46.71 -9.06 -30.18
CA PRO A 495 46.46 -10.49 -30.26
C PRO A 495 45.19 -10.89 -29.52
N SER A 496 44.33 -11.58 -30.25
CA SER A 496 43.23 -12.40 -29.74
C SER A 496 43.76 -13.46 -28.77
N SER A 497 43.42 -13.32 -27.49
CA SER A 497 43.23 -14.47 -26.60
C SER A 497 41.94 -14.24 -25.83
N SER A 498 40.85 -14.70 -26.43
CA SER A 498 39.51 -14.80 -25.83
C SER A 498 39.49 -15.84 -24.71
N LEU A 499 40.22 -15.57 -23.63
CA LEU A 499 40.16 -16.36 -22.41
C LEU A 499 39.00 -15.83 -21.57
N SER A 500 37.98 -16.65 -21.37
CA SER A 500 36.92 -16.39 -20.39
C SER A 500 37.54 -15.99 -19.04
N PRO A 501 36.98 -15.01 -18.30
CA PRO A 501 37.55 -14.59 -17.02
C PRO A 501 37.70 -15.78 -16.06
N PRO A 502 38.79 -15.86 -15.27
CA PRO A 502 38.96 -16.96 -14.32
C PRO A 502 37.86 -16.93 -13.25
N PHE A 503 37.62 -18.08 -12.65
CA PHE A 503 36.78 -18.19 -11.46
C PHE A 503 37.50 -17.53 -10.27
N CYS A 504 36.80 -16.65 -9.55
CA CYS A 504 37.36 -15.88 -8.44
C CYS A 504 36.41 -15.91 -7.21
N ASP A 505 36.95 -15.51 -6.05
CA ASP A 505 36.19 -15.33 -4.80
C ASP A 505 35.51 -13.94 -4.74
N ASP A 506 35.88 -13.05 -5.65
CA ASP A 506 35.35 -11.71 -5.86
C ASP A 506 35.24 -11.38 -7.35
N CYS A 507 34.20 -10.66 -7.76
CA CYS A 507 34.11 -10.12 -9.11
C CYS A 507 33.31 -8.82 -9.18
N CYS A 508 33.70 -7.95 -10.12
CA CYS A 508 32.99 -6.70 -10.41
C CYS A 508 32.33 -6.79 -11.79
N VAL A 509 31.07 -6.36 -11.89
CA VAL A 509 30.34 -6.27 -13.15
C VAL A 509 29.90 -4.83 -13.39
N PRO A 510 30.23 -4.20 -14.53
CA PRO A 510 29.80 -2.83 -14.82
C PRO A 510 28.27 -2.76 -14.94
N VAL A 511 27.67 -1.74 -14.34
CA VAL A 511 26.21 -1.63 -14.25
C VAL A 511 25.59 -1.08 -15.55
N GLY A 512 26.35 -0.41 -16.43
CA GLY A 512 25.85 0.12 -17.71
C GLY A 512 26.88 0.21 -18.83
N GLU A 513 26.40 0.49 -20.05
CA GLU A 513 27.23 0.81 -21.21
C GLU A 513 27.43 2.34 -21.33
N PRO A 514 28.62 2.80 -21.77
CA PRO A 514 28.88 4.23 -21.92
C PRO A 514 28.04 4.81 -23.07
N GLY A 515 27.07 5.69 -22.76
CA GLY A 515 26.39 6.54 -23.76
C GLY A 515 24.86 6.60 -23.75
N LEU A 516 24.15 5.76 -22.99
CA LEU A 516 22.68 5.85 -22.88
C LEU A 516 22.22 6.57 -21.59
N ALA A 517 21.34 7.56 -21.75
CA ALA A 517 20.72 8.29 -20.64
C ALA A 517 19.98 7.33 -19.69
N ALA A 518 20.30 7.43 -18.40
CA ALA A 518 19.72 6.63 -17.33
C ALA A 518 18.27 7.04 -17.04
N SER A 519 17.35 6.49 -17.82
CA SER A 519 15.92 6.41 -17.50
C SER A 519 15.49 4.95 -17.69
N CYS A 520 15.95 4.07 -16.81
CA CYS A 520 15.47 2.69 -16.78
C CYS A 520 14.90 2.41 -15.41
N THR A 521 13.57 2.51 -15.31
CA THR A 521 12.76 1.87 -14.27
C THR A 521 12.70 0.35 -14.46
N GLU A 522 13.16 -0.17 -15.60
CA GLU A 522 13.27 -1.60 -15.88
C GLU A 522 14.57 -2.17 -15.27
N GLY A 523 14.44 -3.26 -14.52
CA GLY A 523 15.57 -3.90 -13.83
C GLY A 523 16.61 -4.47 -14.81
N ARG A 524 17.90 -4.26 -14.52
CA ARG A 524 19.02 -4.79 -15.31
C ARG A 524 19.35 -6.22 -14.87
N THR A 525 19.62 -7.13 -15.80
CA THR A 525 19.90 -8.54 -15.49
C THR A 525 21.32 -8.91 -15.86
N PHE A 526 22.06 -9.53 -14.94
CA PHE A 526 23.43 -10.01 -15.15
C PHE A 526 23.47 -11.52 -14.96
N THR A 527 24.12 -12.24 -15.88
CA THR A 527 24.25 -13.70 -15.77
C THR A 527 25.65 -14.09 -15.29
N LEU A 528 25.69 -14.81 -14.18
CA LEU A 528 26.89 -15.33 -13.52
C LEU A 528 26.91 -16.86 -13.55
N VAL A 529 28.09 -17.45 -13.42
CA VAL A 529 28.29 -18.90 -13.25
C VAL A 529 28.90 -19.16 -11.88
N LEU A 530 28.25 -20.02 -11.10
CA LEU A 530 28.65 -20.46 -9.77
C LEU A 530 29.27 -21.87 -9.83
N GLN A 531 30.30 -22.11 -9.03
CA GLN A 531 30.84 -23.45 -8.78
C GLN A 531 31.13 -23.62 -7.29
N ALA A 532 30.30 -24.42 -6.61
CA ALA A 532 30.49 -24.79 -5.20
C ALA A 532 31.34 -26.06 -5.08
N PRO A 533 32.13 -26.21 -4.00
CA PRO A 533 32.96 -27.39 -3.79
C PRO A 533 32.07 -28.55 -3.36
N LEU A 534 32.37 -29.76 -3.85
CA LEU A 534 31.67 -30.96 -3.42
C LEU A 534 32.21 -31.41 -2.06
N ALA A 535 31.41 -31.27 -1.01
CA ALA A 535 31.78 -31.80 0.32
C ALA A 535 31.74 -33.34 0.30
N PRO A 536 32.62 -34.01 1.08
CA PRO A 536 32.60 -35.47 1.23
C PRO A 536 31.38 -35.98 2.03
N SER A 537 30.62 -35.08 2.67
CA SER A 537 29.37 -35.39 3.34
C SER A 537 28.19 -35.06 2.42
N THR A 538 27.16 -35.90 2.41
CA THR A 538 25.89 -35.67 1.70
C THR A 538 25.02 -34.57 2.31
N LEU A 539 25.52 -33.85 3.32
CA LEU A 539 24.83 -32.75 3.96
C LEU A 539 24.85 -31.51 3.06
N PRO A 540 23.79 -30.69 3.06
CA PRO A 540 23.74 -29.45 2.31
C PRO A 540 24.83 -28.49 2.76
N ALA A 541 25.56 -27.90 1.81
CA ALA A 541 26.57 -26.89 2.07
C ALA A 541 25.97 -25.49 1.93
N THR A 542 26.19 -24.62 2.92
CA THR A 542 25.69 -23.24 2.89
C THR A 542 26.82 -22.27 2.60
N HIS A 543 26.69 -21.49 1.54
CA HIS A 543 27.63 -20.42 1.18
C HIS A 543 26.93 -19.06 1.23
N HIS A 544 27.68 -17.98 1.39
CA HIS A 544 27.14 -16.63 1.41
C HIS A 544 27.67 -15.83 0.22
N VAL A 545 26.79 -15.04 -0.38
CA VAL A 545 27.13 -14.08 -1.44
C VAL A 545 26.78 -12.69 -0.92
N ALA A 546 27.78 -11.84 -0.79
CA ALA A 546 27.61 -10.42 -0.52
C ALA A 546 27.60 -9.66 -1.84
N LEU A 547 26.57 -8.84 -2.07
CA LEU A 547 26.39 -8.00 -3.24
C LEU A 547 26.36 -6.55 -2.77
N ALA A 548 27.05 -5.66 -3.46
CA ALA A 548 26.97 -4.22 -3.23
C ALA A 548 27.11 -3.48 -4.57
N VAL A 549 26.39 -2.38 -4.73
CA VAL A 549 26.66 -1.44 -5.83
C VAL A 549 27.63 -0.41 -5.30
N GLU A 550 28.79 -0.30 -5.93
CA GLU A 550 29.86 0.60 -5.54
C GLU A 550 29.95 1.77 -6.54
N ASP A 551 30.17 2.96 -5.99
CA ASP A 551 30.54 4.17 -6.73
C ASP A 551 31.95 4.02 -7.33
N PRO A 552 32.34 4.84 -8.32
CA PRO A 552 33.69 4.82 -8.89
C PRO A 552 34.81 5.01 -7.84
N ASP A 553 34.49 5.61 -6.69
CA ASP A 553 35.40 5.78 -5.54
C ASP A 553 35.46 4.53 -4.61
N GLY A 554 34.78 3.44 -4.94
CA GLY A 554 34.75 2.19 -4.17
C GLY A 554 33.87 2.24 -2.92
N VAL A 555 32.98 3.23 -2.81
CA VAL A 555 32.05 3.38 -1.69
C VAL A 555 30.72 2.73 -2.05
N ALA A 556 30.21 1.87 -1.15
CA ALA A 556 28.92 1.21 -1.37
C ALA A 556 27.76 2.22 -1.31
N VAL A 557 26.91 2.21 -2.34
CA VAL A 557 25.69 3.03 -2.40
C VAL A 557 24.77 2.65 -1.23
N PRO A 558 24.25 3.62 -0.44
CA PRO A 558 23.43 3.35 0.73
C PRO A 558 22.23 2.45 0.41
N GLY A 559 22.07 1.36 1.17
CA GLY A 559 20.97 0.41 1.01
C GLY A 559 21.09 -0.56 -0.18
N SER A 560 22.19 -0.51 -0.93
CA SER A 560 22.47 -1.46 -2.03
C SER A 560 23.13 -2.78 -1.58
N SER A 561 23.68 -2.80 -0.36
CA SER A 561 24.41 -3.97 0.15
C SER A 561 23.47 -5.04 0.69
N GLN A 562 23.62 -6.27 0.19
CA GLN A 562 22.83 -7.42 0.58
C GLN A 562 23.72 -8.66 0.72
N THR A 563 23.51 -9.45 1.77
CA THR A 563 24.13 -10.78 1.90
C THR A 563 23.05 -11.85 1.78
N VAL A 564 23.22 -12.78 0.85
CA VAL A 564 22.29 -13.89 0.60
C VAL A 564 22.95 -15.23 0.94
N ALA A 565 22.24 -16.10 1.64
CA ALA A 565 22.67 -17.48 1.89
C ALA A 565 22.19 -18.40 0.75
N LEU A 566 23.13 -19.14 0.16
CA LEU A 566 22.89 -20.12 -0.90
C LEU A 566 23.06 -21.54 -0.33
N HIS A 567 22.06 -22.38 -0.53
CA HIS A 567 22.06 -23.77 -0.06
C HIS A 567 22.34 -24.72 -1.23
N PHE A 568 23.47 -25.43 -1.18
CA PHE A 568 23.89 -26.38 -2.20
C PHE A 568 23.63 -27.82 -1.73
N LEU A 569 22.89 -28.61 -2.52
CA LEU A 569 22.65 -30.03 -2.28
C LEU A 569 23.73 -30.89 -2.97
N ALA A 570 23.86 -32.15 -2.56
CA ALA A 570 24.74 -33.09 -3.25
C ALA A 570 24.24 -33.34 -4.69
N PRO A 571 25.14 -33.51 -5.69
CA PRO A 571 24.75 -33.72 -7.09
C PRO A 571 24.16 -35.12 -7.36
N PHE A 572 24.35 -36.05 -6.42
CA PHE A 572 23.88 -37.43 -6.51
C PHE A 572 23.12 -37.85 -5.26
N ALA A 573 22.09 -38.68 -5.45
CA ALA A 573 21.51 -39.52 -4.43
C ALA A 573 22.16 -40.92 -4.49
N CYS A 574 22.85 -41.30 -3.42
CA CYS A 574 23.52 -42.59 -3.29
C CYS A 574 22.77 -43.47 -2.28
N THR A 575 22.37 -44.68 -2.70
CA THR A 575 21.76 -45.67 -1.82
C THR A 575 22.47 -47.01 -1.96
N HIS A 576 22.37 -47.87 -0.95
CA HIS A 576 22.95 -49.21 -1.00
C HIS A 576 21.92 -50.27 -0.62
N ARG A 577 22.07 -51.47 -1.16
CA ARG A 577 21.26 -52.66 -0.84
C ARG A 577 22.17 -53.87 -0.70
N LEU A 578 21.93 -54.67 0.32
CA LEU A 578 22.58 -55.95 0.49
C LEU A 578 21.74 -57.05 -0.16
N GLN A 579 22.32 -57.74 -1.13
CA GLN A 579 21.77 -58.95 -1.74
C GLN A 579 22.47 -60.17 -1.12
N THR A 580 21.71 -61.23 -0.86
CA THR A 580 22.23 -62.46 -0.26
C THR A 580 21.90 -63.65 -1.16
N CYS A 581 22.90 -64.47 -1.43
CA CYS A 581 22.74 -65.77 -2.10
C CYS A 581 23.33 -66.84 -1.18
N ASP A 582 22.45 -67.55 -0.46
CA ASP A 582 22.84 -68.48 0.60
C ASP A 582 23.74 -67.79 1.65
N GLN A 583 25.03 -68.13 1.75
CA GLN A 583 25.99 -67.44 2.62
C GLN A 583 26.72 -66.27 1.94
N ARG A 584 26.69 -66.19 0.61
CA ARG A 584 27.40 -65.14 -0.14
C ARG A 584 26.66 -63.82 -0.07
N LYS A 585 27.44 -62.74 -0.01
CA LYS A 585 26.94 -61.37 0.16
C LYS A 585 27.36 -60.54 -1.03
N TYR A 586 26.40 -59.82 -1.60
CA TYR A 586 26.62 -58.90 -2.70
C TYR A 586 26.10 -57.53 -2.32
N LEU A 587 26.95 -56.52 -2.41
CA LEU A 587 26.58 -55.15 -2.13
C LEU A 587 26.29 -54.42 -3.42
N GLN A 588 25.06 -53.95 -3.54
CA GLN A 588 24.59 -53.13 -4.64
C GLN A 588 24.60 -51.67 -4.20
N VAL A 589 25.35 -50.81 -4.89
CA VAL A 589 25.30 -49.35 -4.70
C VAL A 589 24.59 -48.74 -5.90
N ASN A 590 23.54 -47.98 -5.63
CA ASN A 590 22.76 -47.29 -6.63
C ASN A 590 23.07 -45.79 -6.56
N LEU A 591 23.44 -45.21 -7.69
CA LEU A 591 23.76 -43.80 -7.84
C LEU A 591 22.77 -43.17 -8.82
N GLN A 592 22.03 -42.17 -8.35
CA GLN A 592 21.06 -41.41 -9.12
C GLN A 592 21.47 -39.94 -9.18
N GLY A 593 21.32 -39.31 -10.34
CA GLY A 593 21.71 -37.93 -10.58
C GLY A 593 20.53 -37.02 -10.30
N LEU A 594 20.79 -35.84 -9.71
CA LEU A 594 19.74 -34.88 -9.36
C LEU A 594 19.65 -33.70 -10.33
N THR A 595 20.47 -33.68 -11.39
CA THR A 595 20.47 -32.65 -12.44
C THR A 595 19.62 -33.07 -13.64
N SER A 596 19.01 -32.09 -14.32
CA SER A 596 18.34 -32.32 -15.62
C SER A 596 19.33 -32.73 -16.72
N GLN A 597 20.57 -32.23 -16.68
CA GLN A 597 21.63 -32.70 -17.54
C GLN A 597 22.24 -33.98 -16.97
N PRO A 598 22.41 -35.04 -17.77
CA PRO A 598 22.92 -36.31 -17.28
C PRO A 598 24.43 -36.25 -16.99
N PHE A 599 24.83 -36.90 -15.91
CA PHE A 599 26.23 -37.16 -15.58
C PHE A 599 26.76 -38.36 -16.39
N THR A 600 28.04 -38.32 -16.72
CA THR A 600 28.78 -39.52 -17.13
C THR A 600 29.65 -39.95 -15.97
N VAL A 601 29.45 -41.16 -15.44
CA VAL A 601 30.17 -41.69 -14.27
C VAL A 601 31.02 -42.89 -14.65
N GLY A 602 32.16 -43.05 -14.00
CA GLY A 602 33.10 -44.14 -14.25
C GLY A 602 34.09 -44.33 -13.10
N ASN A 603 34.93 -45.36 -13.18
CA ASN A 603 35.93 -45.70 -12.17
C ASN A 603 35.32 -45.81 -10.75
N ALA A 604 34.23 -46.56 -10.63
CA ALA A 604 33.60 -46.83 -9.35
C ALA A 604 34.49 -47.72 -8.47
N THR A 605 34.76 -47.29 -7.25
CA THR A 605 35.55 -48.02 -6.26
C THR A 605 34.81 -48.12 -4.95
N LEU A 606 35.00 -49.23 -4.24
CA LEU A 606 34.43 -49.46 -2.92
C LEU A 606 35.54 -49.97 -2.01
N LEU A 607 35.77 -49.25 -0.91
CA LEU A 607 36.83 -49.57 0.05
C LEU A 607 36.23 -49.82 1.43
N ALA A 608 36.71 -50.87 2.10
CA ALA A 608 36.47 -51.06 3.53
C ALA A 608 37.39 -50.14 4.33
N LEU A 609 36.81 -49.38 5.27
CA LEU A 609 37.54 -48.42 6.11
C LEU A 609 37.98 -49.03 7.45
N ASP A 610 37.49 -50.21 7.79
CA ASP A 610 37.83 -50.92 9.04
C ASP A 610 39.02 -51.88 8.81
N ASN A 611 39.81 -52.13 9.86
CA ASN A 611 41.13 -52.80 9.79
C ASN A 611 41.10 -54.33 9.52
N GLU A 612 39.94 -54.91 9.20
CA GLU A 612 39.82 -56.35 8.86
C GLU A 612 39.97 -56.58 7.35
N PRO A 613 40.64 -57.65 6.89
CA PRO A 613 40.88 -57.90 5.46
C PRO A 613 39.62 -58.45 4.77
N VAL A 614 38.63 -57.59 4.55
CA VAL A 614 37.46 -57.89 3.70
C VAL A 614 37.78 -57.55 2.25
N TYR A 615 37.70 -58.54 1.37
CA TYR A 615 37.96 -58.35 -0.06
C TYR A 615 36.66 -58.04 -0.80
N LEU A 616 36.63 -56.91 -1.51
CA LEU A 616 35.47 -56.44 -2.27
C LEU A 616 35.72 -56.64 -3.76
N LYS A 617 35.15 -57.70 -4.33
CA LYS A 617 35.34 -58.03 -5.75
C LYS A 617 34.27 -57.31 -6.60
N PRO A 618 34.62 -56.34 -7.46
CA PRO A 618 33.65 -55.72 -8.36
C PRO A 618 33.14 -56.75 -9.38
N LEU A 619 31.82 -56.78 -9.57
CA LEU A 619 31.15 -57.61 -10.59
C LEU A 619 30.75 -56.82 -11.84
N HIS A 620 31.12 -55.53 -11.89
CA HIS A 620 30.92 -54.65 -13.03
C HIS A 620 32.26 -54.42 -13.75
N SER A 621 32.21 -53.99 -15.01
CA SER A 621 33.41 -53.69 -15.79
C SER A 621 34.02 -52.36 -15.36
N SER A 622 35.31 -52.33 -15.02
CA SER A 622 36.01 -51.12 -14.56
C SER A 622 36.15 -50.04 -15.64
N SER A 623 36.10 -50.42 -16.92
CA SER A 623 36.19 -49.51 -18.07
C SER A 623 34.84 -48.96 -18.55
N GLN A 624 33.72 -49.37 -17.94
CA GLN A 624 32.40 -48.98 -18.39
C GLN A 624 32.01 -47.60 -17.85
N LEU A 625 31.72 -46.67 -18.77
CA LEU A 625 31.11 -45.39 -18.45
C LEU A 625 29.59 -45.53 -18.44
N LEU A 626 28.95 -45.07 -17.37
CA LEU A 626 27.51 -45.10 -17.21
C LEU A 626 26.94 -43.67 -17.25
N ARG A 627 25.74 -43.53 -17.81
CA ARG A 627 25.01 -42.28 -17.82
C ARG A 627 24.00 -42.27 -16.68
N VAL A 628 23.97 -41.18 -15.92
CA VAL A 628 23.13 -41.06 -14.72
C VAL A 628 22.30 -39.78 -14.79
N SER A 629 21.00 -39.90 -14.57
CA SER A 629 20.02 -38.80 -14.53
C SER A 629 18.94 -39.09 -13.49
N PRO A 630 17.97 -38.21 -13.26
CA PRO A 630 16.84 -38.47 -12.37
C PRO A 630 16.03 -39.70 -12.81
N GLU A 631 15.97 -39.98 -14.11
CA GLU A 631 15.25 -41.11 -14.71
C GLU A 631 16.13 -42.37 -14.83
N GLN A 632 17.45 -42.22 -14.77
CA GLN A 632 18.41 -43.30 -15.02
C GLN A 632 19.41 -43.46 -13.86
N THR A 633 19.25 -44.54 -13.10
CA THR A 633 20.12 -44.90 -11.98
C THR A 633 21.23 -45.85 -12.41
N ALA A 634 22.48 -45.56 -12.05
CA ALA A 634 23.59 -46.50 -12.19
C ALA A 634 23.64 -47.45 -11.00
N CYS A 635 23.76 -48.75 -11.27
CA CYS A 635 23.85 -49.80 -10.25
C CYS A 635 25.22 -50.47 -10.34
N PHE A 636 25.98 -50.42 -9.26
CA PHE A 636 27.28 -51.07 -9.14
C PHE A 636 27.17 -52.22 -8.14
N LEU A 637 27.78 -53.36 -8.45
CA LEU A 637 27.70 -54.57 -7.64
C LEU A 637 29.10 -55.05 -7.25
N TRP A 638 29.27 -55.39 -5.97
CA TRP A 638 30.46 -56.03 -5.42
C TRP A 638 30.10 -57.32 -4.69
N GLU A 639 30.91 -58.35 -4.81
CA GLU A 639 30.88 -59.54 -3.96
C GLU A 639 31.77 -59.30 -2.72
N LEU A 640 31.21 -59.51 -1.53
CA LEU A 640 31.94 -59.50 -0.28
C LEU A 640 32.57 -60.88 -0.06
N LEU A 641 33.90 -60.92 -0.03
CA LEU A 641 34.69 -62.12 0.23
C LEU A 641 35.33 -62.02 1.61
N ASN A 642 35.37 -63.15 2.33
CA ASN A 642 35.92 -63.29 3.69
C ASN A 642 35.26 -62.38 4.75
N ALA A 643 33.98 -62.07 4.60
CA ALA A 643 33.24 -61.28 5.57
C ALA A 643 32.65 -62.18 6.67
N GLU A 644 33.10 -62.02 7.93
CA GLU A 644 32.69 -62.86 9.07
C GLU A 644 31.43 -62.37 9.79
N GLY A 645 30.69 -61.41 9.22
CA GLY A 645 29.47 -60.88 9.83
C GLY A 645 29.69 -59.74 10.83
N GLN A 646 30.94 -59.29 11.01
CA GLN A 646 31.23 -58.08 11.78
C GLN A 646 30.75 -56.82 11.05
N PRO A 647 30.34 -55.75 11.76
CA PRO A 647 30.00 -54.45 11.17
C PRO A 647 31.10 -53.93 10.25
N LEU A 648 30.72 -53.45 9.06
CA LEU A 648 31.66 -52.89 8.08
C LEU A 648 31.26 -51.47 7.70
N ARG A 649 32.23 -50.56 7.76
CA ARG A 649 32.16 -49.20 7.22
C ARG A 649 32.81 -49.16 5.86
N LEU A 650 32.04 -48.75 4.88
CA LEU A 650 32.40 -48.79 3.46
C LEU A 650 32.40 -47.36 2.91
N SER A 651 33.37 -47.08 2.03
CA SER A 651 33.46 -45.84 1.26
C SER A 651 33.32 -46.15 -0.22
N PHE A 652 32.22 -45.69 -0.80
CA PHE A 652 32.00 -45.70 -2.25
C PHE A 652 32.55 -44.40 -2.85
N SER A 653 33.28 -44.50 -3.95
CA SER A 653 33.69 -43.33 -4.73
C SER A 653 33.62 -43.57 -6.22
N VAL A 654 33.33 -42.51 -6.98
CA VAL A 654 33.17 -42.57 -8.43
C VAL A 654 33.64 -41.26 -9.06
N LEU A 655 34.22 -41.33 -10.25
CA LEU A 655 34.53 -40.14 -11.05
C LEU A 655 33.31 -39.78 -11.89
N TYR A 656 33.00 -38.48 -11.98
CA TYR A 656 31.92 -37.99 -12.81
C TYR A 656 32.35 -36.82 -13.68
N VAL A 657 31.70 -36.72 -14.83
CA VAL A 657 31.78 -35.61 -15.77
C VAL A 657 30.38 -35.04 -15.96
N HIS A 658 30.25 -33.72 -15.84
CA HIS A 658 29.00 -32.98 -16.02
C HIS A 658 29.22 -31.77 -16.93
N GLY A 659 28.27 -31.48 -17.83
CA GLY A 659 28.32 -30.33 -18.74
C GLY A 659 29.17 -30.54 -20.00
N THR A 660 29.16 -29.53 -20.87
CA THR A 660 29.83 -29.53 -22.18
C THR A 660 30.58 -28.22 -22.41
N GLY A 661 31.70 -28.24 -23.15
CA GLY A 661 32.46 -27.03 -23.48
C GLY A 661 33.02 -26.33 -22.24
N GLU A 662 32.80 -25.02 -22.11
CA GLU A 662 33.25 -24.20 -20.97
C GLU A 662 32.56 -24.54 -19.64
N ASP A 663 31.41 -25.22 -19.66
CA ASP A 663 30.68 -25.63 -18.45
C ASP A 663 31.05 -27.05 -17.99
N ARG A 664 32.01 -27.71 -18.67
CA ARG A 664 32.47 -29.08 -18.33
C ARG A 664 33.19 -29.09 -16.98
N VAL A 665 32.72 -29.95 -16.08
CA VAL A 665 33.32 -30.23 -14.77
C VAL A 665 33.65 -31.72 -14.69
N GLU A 666 34.86 -32.02 -14.23
CA GLU A 666 35.32 -33.37 -13.91
C GLU A 666 35.71 -33.40 -12.44
N ASN A 667 35.11 -34.30 -11.66
CA ASN A 667 35.33 -34.38 -10.23
C ASN A 667 35.00 -35.79 -9.69
N SER A 668 35.28 -36.04 -8.42
CA SER A 668 34.97 -37.31 -7.75
C SER A 668 33.89 -37.13 -6.70
N PHE A 669 32.92 -38.04 -6.67
CA PHE A 669 31.93 -38.14 -5.60
C PHE A 669 32.30 -39.29 -4.67
N SER A 670 32.15 -39.09 -3.36
CA SER A 670 32.32 -40.14 -2.37
C SER A 670 31.17 -40.17 -1.36
N HIS A 671 30.81 -41.37 -0.93
CA HIS A 671 29.76 -41.61 0.05
C HIS A 671 30.15 -42.75 0.97
N THR A 672 30.04 -42.51 2.27
CA THR A 672 30.35 -43.52 3.30
C THR A 672 29.07 -44.04 3.94
N PHE A 673 29.00 -45.36 4.14
CA PHE A 673 27.88 -46.02 4.80
C PHE A 673 28.34 -47.23 5.61
N ARG A 674 27.44 -47.78 6.43
CA ARG A 674 27.73 -48.94 7.29
C ARG A 674 26.74 -50.06 7.03
N ILE A 675 27.22 -51.29 7.10
CA ILE A 675 26.41 -52.50 7.11
C ILE A 675 26.68 -53.26 8.40
N GLU A 676 25.61 -53.74 9.04
CA GLU A 676 25.64 -54.42 10.33
C GLU A 676 24.85 -55.73 10.23
N ASP A 677 25.20 -56.72 11.06
CA ASP A 677 24.48 -57.99 11.25
C ASP A 677 24.06 -58.70 9.95
N TYR A 678 24.88 -58.62 8.91
CA TYR A 678 24.54 -59.08 7.55
C TYR A 678 24.76 -60.59 7.33
N GLN A 679 25.23 -61.34 8.31
CA GLN A 679 25.49 -62.78 8.19
C GLN A 679 24.19 -63.56 7.98
N THR A 680 24.18 -64.55 7.09
CA THR A 680 23.01 -65.42 6.91
C THR A 680 22.88 -66.36 8.12
N LEU A 681 21.80 -66.23 8.86
CA LEU A 681 21.49 -67.03 10.05
C LEU A 681 20.64 -68.26 9.71
N TYR A 682 19.68 -68.11 8.78
CA TYR A 682 18.74 -69.17 8.42
C TYR A 682 18.60 -69.30 6.91
N THR A 683 18.32 -70.53 6.45
CA THR A 683 17.78 -70.76 5.11
C THR A 683 16.41 -71.39 5.18
N VAL A 684 15.56 -71.02 4.23
CA VAL A 684 14.20 -71.54 4.08
C VAL A 684 14.07 -72.15 2.70
N ARG A 685 13.59 -73.39 2.65
CA ARG A 685 13.23 -74.09 1.41
C ARG A 685 11.77 -74.50 1.51
N VAL A 686 10.99 -74.10 0.52
CA VAL A 686 9.57 -74.45 0.41
C VAL A 686 9.39 -75.37 -0.80
N ARG A 687 8.67 -76.47 -0.61
CA ARG A 687 8.25 -77.38 -1.68
C ARG A 687 6.77 -77.67 -1.55
N VAL A 688 6.08 -77.80 -2.68
CA VAL A 688 4.67 -78.20 -2.72
C VAL A 688 4.59 -79.53 -3.46
N GLU A 689 3.98 -80.51 -2.81
CA GLU A 689 3.80 -81.87 -3.32
C GLU A 689 2.31 -82.20 -3.39
N PRO A 690 1.88 -83.02 -4.36
CA PRO A 690 0.50 -83.49 -4.42
C PRO A 690 0.16 -84.36 -3.20
N GLN A 691 -1.11 -84.39 -2.81
CA GLN A 691 -1.60 -85.25 -1.73
C GLN A 691 -1.33 -86.75 -2.02
N SER A 692 -1.17 -87.55 -0.96
CA SER A 692 -0.86 -88.98 -1.04
C SER A 692 -1.78 -89.72 -2.02
N GLY A 693 -1.19 -90.28 -3.08
CA GLY A 693 -1.90 -91.00 -4.14
C GLY A 693 -2.11 -90.22 -5.45
N ALA A 694 -1.75 -88.93 -5.53
CA ALA A 694 -1.79 -88.15 -6.76
C ALA A 694 -0.38 -87.86 -7.30
N GLU A 695 -0.19 -87.91 -8.63
CA GLU A 695 1.11 -87.65 -9.28
C GLU A 695 1.37 -86.16 -9.55
N PHE A 696 0.32 -85.34 -9.66
CA PHE A 696 0.42 -83.92 -10.04
C PHE A 696 -0.43 -83.04 -9.14
N CYS A 697 0.05 -81.82 -8.87
CA CYS A 697 -0.78 -80.78 -8.25
C CYS A 697 -1.90 -80.38 -9.22
N ARG A 698 -3.14 -80.35 -8.76
CA ARG A 698 -4.31 -79.97 -9.57
C ARG A 698 -5.04 -78.81 -8.91
N ALA A 699 -5.56 -77.92 -9.74
CA ALA A 699 -6.43 -76.85 -9.29
C ALA A 699 -7.61 -77.46 -8.54
N ASP A 700 -7.97 -76.80 -7.45
CA ASP A 700 -8.98 -77.21 -6.52
C ASP A 700 -8.74 -78.48 -5.67
N CYS A 701 -7.57 -79.11 -5.75
CA CYS A 701 -7.21 -80.24 -4.90
C CYS A 701 -6.24 -79.81 -3.77
N ALA A 702 -6.31 -80.48 -2.62
CA ALA A 702 -5.35 -80.24 -1.54
C ALA A 702 -3.95 -80.74 -1.93
N CYS A 703 -2.93 -80.00 -1.53
CA CYS A 703 -1.50 -80.27 -1.72
C CYS A 703 -0.77 -80.06 -0.39
N SER A 704 0.30 -80.82 -0.19
CA SER A 704 1.16 -80.73 0.99
C SER A 704 2.29 -79.74 0.73
N LEU A 705 2.35 -78.68 1.54
CA LEU A 705 3.42 -77.69 1.50
C LEU A 705 4.43 -77.97 2.61
N HIS A 706 5.66 -78.27 2.23
CA HIS A 706 6.79 -78.54 3.11
C HIS A 706 7.66 -77.30 3.26
N VAL A 707 7.74 -76.75 4.46
CA VAL A 707 8.64 -75.65 4.83
C VAL A 707 9.82 -76.21 5.61
N HIS A 708 10.99 -76.27 4.97
CA HIS A 708 12.24 -76.69 5.59
C HIS A 708 13.05 -75.48 6.02
N ILE A 709 13.33 -75.34 7.31
CA ILE A 709 14.11 -74.25 7.90
C ILE A 709 15.40 -74.82 8.47
N SER A 710 16.54 -74.26 8.07
CA SER A 710 17.87 -74.67 8.54
C SER A 710 18.60 -73.50 9.22
N GLN A 711 19.11 -73.71 10.42
CA GLN A 711 19.96 -72.76 11.13
C GLN A 711 21.43 -72.97 10.77
N LEU A 712 22.05 -71.92 10.20
CA LEU A 712 23.45 -71.94 9.75
C LEU A 712 24.43 -71.55 10.85
N GLN A 713 24.04 -70.60 11.72
CA GLN A 713 24.90 -70.05 12.78
C GLN A 713 24.45 -70.53 14.17
N THR A 714 25.38 -70.99 14.99
CA THR A 714 25.10 -71.46 16.37
C THR A 714 24.66 -70.33 17.30
N THR A 715 25.07 -69.11 17.01
CA THR A 715 24.72 -67.89 17.77
C THR A 715 23.31 -67.38 17.46
N ALA A 716 22.64 -67.93 16.44
CA ALA A 716 21.34 -67.46 16.01
C ALA A 716 20.21 -67.86 17.00
N PRO A 717 19.15 -67.05 17.14
CA PRO A 717 18.05 -67.32 18.08
C PRO A 717 17.33 -68.65 17.80
N SER A 718 17.19 -69.48 18.84
CA SER A 718 16.51 -70.79 18.72
C SER A 718 14.98 -70.72 18.62
N ALA A 719 14.36 -69.67 19.16
CA ALA A 719 12.91 -69.48 19.12
C ALA A 719 12.50 -68.64 17.90
N LEU A 720 11.81 -69.28 16.96
CA LEU A 720 11.38 -68.68 15.70
C LEU A 720 9.87 -68.71 15.55
N MET A 721 9.33 -67.79 14.77
CA MET A 721 7.98 -67.88 14.24
C MET A 721 8.05 -67.87 12.72
N TYR A 722 7.45 -68.88 12.09
CA TYR A 722 7.23 -68.88 10.65
C TYR A 722 5.83 -68.36 10.37
N GLU A 723 5.71 -67.62 9.26
CA GLU A 723 4.47 -67.13 8.72
C GLU A 723 4.47 -67.39 7.21
N LEU A 724 3.46 -68.11 6.73
CA LEU A 724 3.21 -68.35 5.33
C LEU A 724 2.48 -67.14 4.75
N VAL A 725 3.07 -66.54 3.72
CA VAL A 725 2.54 -65.39 2.98
C VAL A 725 2.19 -65.85 1.56
N PRO A 726 1.01 -66.46 1.37
CA PRO A 726 0.53 -66.87 0.05
C PRO A 726 -0.02 -65.67 -0.74
N ASP A 727 0.06 -65.76 -2.07
CA ASP A 727 -0.80 -64.95 -2.94
C ASP A 727 -2.21 -65.55 -2.89
N ALA A 728 -3.15 -64.83 -2.29
CA ALA A 728 -4.53 -65.28 -2.09
C ALA A 728 -5.28 -65.53 -3.41
N THR A 729 -4.79 -65.04 -4.54
CA THR A 729 -5.37 -65.32 -5.86
C THR A 729 -4.89 -66.66 -6.43
N ALA A 730 -3.70 -67.12 -6.04
CA ALA A 730 -3.08 -68.34 -6.55
C ALA A 730 -3.24 -69.53 -5.57
N TRP A 731 -3.24 -69.27 -4.26
CA TRP A 731 -3.22 -70.29 -3.21
C TRP A 731 -4.23 -70.00 -2.09
N ALA A 732 -4.99 -71.02 -1.72
CA ALA A 732 -5.73 -71.07 -0.45
C ALA A 732 -4.97 -71.93 0.56
N VAL A 733 -4.85 -71.46 1.81
CA VAL A 733 -4.21 -72.21 2.90
C VAL A 733 -5.28 -72.94 3.69
N LEU A 734 -5.15 -74.26 3.82
CA LEU A 734 -6.07 -75.12 4.53
C LEU A 734 -5.53 -75.32 5.96
N GLY A 735 -5.83 -74.38 6.86
CA GLY A 735 -5.44 -74.46 8.26
C GLY A 735 -4.66 -73.25 8.78
N ARG A 736 -3.68 -73.48 9.67
CA ARG A 736 -2.89 -72.40 10.28
C ARG A 736 -1.86 -71.87 9.29
N THR A 737 -1.78 -70.55 9.18
CA THR A 737 -0.80 -69.85 8.30
C THR A 737 0.51 -69.53 9.02
N ALA A 738 0.59 -69.66 10.33
CA ALA A 738 1.78 -69.35 11.11
C ALA A 738 1.93 -70.26 12.33
N GLY A 739 3.16 -70.39 12.82
CA GLY A 739 3.47 -71.19 14.00
C GLY A 739 4.84 -70.88 14.60
N VAL A 740 5.01 -71.24 15.87
CA VAL A 740 6.26 -71.07 16.61
C VAL A 740 7.07 -72.37 16.53
N LEU A 741 8.38 -72.23 16.30
CA LEU A 741 9.37 -73.29 16.20
C LEU A 741 10.46 -73.05 17.23
N GLN A 742 10.91 -74.13 17.86
CA GLN A 742 12.03 -74.10 18.78
C GLN A 742 13.12 -75.01 18.22
N LEU A 743 14.15 -74.41 17.64
CA LEU A 743 15.32 -75.13 17.16
C LEU A 743 16.24 -75.45 18.34
N SER A 744 16.77 -76.67 18.40
CA SER A 744 17.73 -77.05 19.43
C SER A 744 19.15 -77.07 18.85
N PRO A 745 20.20 -76.91 19.68
CA PRO A 745 21.58 -76.98 19.17
C PRO A 745 21.92 -78.33 18.51
N GLU A 746 21.20 -79.40 18.87
CA GLU A 746 21.30 -80.75 18.32
C GLU A 746 20.44 -80.96 17.06
N GLN A 747 19.30 -80.27 16.93
CA GLN A 747 18.41 -80.29 15.76
C GLN A 747 18.28 -78.89 15.15
N ARG A 748 19.21 -78.58 14.23
CA ARG A 748 19.30 -77.28 13.53
C ARG A 748 18.42 -77.18 12.29
N GLU A 749 17.73 -78.25 11.94
CA GLU A 749 16.82 -78.32 10.80
C GLU A 749 15.45 -78.76 11.29
N GLN A 750 14.41 -78.07 10.82
CA GLN A 750 13.04 -78.41 11.13
C GLN A 750 12.19 -78.29 9.88
N THR A 751 11.35 -79.30 9.63
CA THR A 751 10.38 -79.30 8.54
C THR A 751 8.97 -79.16 9.12
N VAL A 752 8.24 -78.18 8.62
CA VAL A 752 6.83 -77.96 8.91
C VAL A 752 6.01 -78.36 7.70
N MET A 753 4.96 -79.14 7.92
CA MET A 753 4.01 -79.51 6.87
C MET A 753 2.71 -78.71 7.06
N LEU A 754 2.26 -78.08 5.98
CA LEU A 754 1.02 -77.32 5.90
C LEU A 754 0.19 -77.86 4.72
N GLU A 755 -1.12 -77.63 4.74
CA GLU A 755 -1.97 -77.95 3.60
C GLU A 755 -2.33 -76.67 2.83
N VAL A 756 -2.22 -76.73 1.51
CA VAL A 756 -2.56 -75.64 0.60
C VAL A 756 -3.34 -76.18 -0.59
N LYS A 757 -4.11 -75.32 -1.24
CA LYS A 757 -4.94 -75.63 -2.38
C LYS A 757 -4.68 -74.59 -3.48
N PRO A 758 -4.20 -74.97 -4.67
CA PRO A 758 -4.03 -74.03 -5.76
C PRO A 758 -5.40 -73.68 -6.35
N LEU A 759 -5.60 -72.39 -6.61
CA LEU A 759 -6.87 -71.83 -7.09
C LEU A 759 -6.88 -71.62 -8.61
N GLN A 760 -5.73 -71.75 -9.26
CA GLN A 760 -5.54 -71.51 -10.69
C GLN A 760 -4.71 -72.62 -11.32
N VAL A 761 -4.83 -72.77 -12.64
CA VAL A 761 -4.04 -73.70 -13.46
C VAL A 761 -2.84 -72.96 -14.04
N GLY A 762 -1.70 -73.64 -14.20
CA GLY A 762 -0.47 -73.08 -14.78
C GLY A 762 0.72 -73.15 -13.83
N PHE A 763 1.73 -72.30 -14.07
CA PHE A 763 2.93 -72.22 -13.23
C PHE A 763 2.74 -71.18 -12.13
N LEU A 764 2.36 -71.64 -10.95
CA LEU A 764 2.11 -70.77 -9.81
C LEU A 764 3.40 -70.54 -9.00
N PRO A 765 3.72 -69.31 -8.58
CA PRO A 765 4.84 -69.05 -7.68
C PRO A 765 4.62 -69.75 -6.35
N VAL A 766 5.67 -70.38 -5.81
CA VAL A 766 5.61 -71.04 -4.50
C VAL A 766 5.32 -70.01 -3.40
N PRO A 767 4.41 -70.30 -2.43
CA PRO A 767 4.14 -69.38 -1.33
C PRO A 767 5.41 -69.00 -0.56
N THR A 768 5.53 -67.71 -0.22
CA THR A 768 6.70 -67.22 0.50
C THR A 768 6.54 -67.46 2.00
N VAL A 769 7.63 -67.83 2.67
CA VAL A 769 7.66 -67.97 4.13
C VAL A 769 8.49 -66.83 4.72
N ARG A 770 7.90 -66.11 5.66
CA ARG A 770 8.55 -65.09 6.48
C ARG A 770 8.96 -65.70 7.81
N LEU A 771 10.20 -65.47 8.23
CA LEU A 771 10.68 -65.82 9.56
C LEU A 771 10.81 -64.57 10.42
N SER A 772 10.46 -64.71 11.70
CA SER A 772 10.69 -63.71 12.74
C SER A 772 11.24 -64.39 13.99
N ARG A 773 12.02 -63.65 14.79
CA ARG A 773 12.44 -64.09 16.12
C ARG A 773 11.23 -64.04 17.06
N TYR A 774 10.99 -65.14 17.77
CA TYR A 774 9.93 -65.25 18.76
C TYR A 774 10.47 -64.97 20.16
N ILE A 775 9.88 -64.01 20.86
CA ILE A 775 10.22 -63.66 22.25
C ILE A 775 9.00 -63.98 23.12
N PRO A 776 9.06 -65.06 23.92
CA PRO A 776 7.96 -65.43 24.81
C PRO A 776 7.65 -64.31 25.81
N SER A 777 6.37 -64.13 26.15
CA SER A 777 5.97 -63.26 27.26
C SER A 777 6.47 -63.85 28.57
N SER A 778 7.33 -63.14 29.31
CA SER A 778 7.85 -63.59 30.60
C SER A 778 6.72 -63.72 31.63
N SER A 779 6.28 -64.95 31.93
CA SER A 779 5.52 -65.24 33.14
C SER A 779 6.47 -65.82 34.18
N SER A 780 6.99 -65.00 35.08
CA SER A 780 7.67 -65.50 36.29
C SER A 780 7.15 -64.79 37.52
N GLY A 781 6.67 -65.59 38.48
CA GLY A 781 6.23 -65.13 39.78
C GLY A 781 7.31 -64.34 40.54
N GLY A 782 6.83 -63.36 41.30
CA GLY A 782 7.62 -62.51 42.19
C GLY A 782 6.71 -61.41 42.75
N THR A 783 6.64 -61.32 44.08
CA THR A 783 5.78 -60.46 44.92
C THR A 783 5.60 -59.00 44.49
N PRO A 784 4.45 -58.35 44.77
CA PRO A 784 4.20 -56.97 44.37
C PRO A 784 4.86 -55.98 45.33
N SER A 785 5.71 -55.09 44.82
CA SER A 785 6.05 -53.83 45.48
C SER A 785 5.52 -52.66 44.64
N LYS A 786 4.86 -51.72 45.32
CA LYS A 786 4.24 -50.52 44.76
C LYS A 786 5.31 -49.51 44.30
N SER A 787 5.14 -48.94 43.11
CA SER A 787 5.44 -47.53 42.85
C SER A 787 4.64 -47.01 41.64
N LEU A 788 4.15 -45.78 41.79
CA LEU A 788 3.33 -45.03 40.83
C LEU A 788 4.21 -44.38 39.75
N GLY A 789 3.70 -44.36 38.51
CA GLY A 789 4.21 -43.53 37.41
C GLY A 789 3.44 -43.82 36.12
N SER A 790 2.45 -42.98 35.83
CA SER A 790 1.56 -43.03 34.66
C SER A 790 2.28 -42.51 33.41
N GLU A 791 2.27 -43.25 32.30
CA GLU A 791 1.53 -42.91 31.08
C GLU A 791 1.80 -43.92 29.93
N GLY A 792 0.71 -44.43 29.35
CA GLY A 792 0.66 -44.85 27.93
C GLY A 792 1.22 -46.21 27.52
N SER A 793 0.43 -47.28 27.71
CA SER A 793 0.13 -48.34 26.73
C SER A 793 -0.04 -49.71 27.40
N SER A 794 -1.19 -50.32 27.18
CA SER A 794 -1.59 -51.63 27.67
C SER A 794 -0.68 -52.74 27.11
N ALA A 795 0.28 -53.21 27.91
CA ALA A 795 1.01 -54.45 27.66
C ALA A 795 0.73 -55.46 28.79
N GLN A 796 -0.46 -56.06 28.77
CA GLN A 796 -0.62 -57.42 29.30
C GLN A 796 0.31 -58.33 28.49
N GLY A 797 1.04 -59.23 29.14
CA GLY A 797 2.15 -60.00 28.56
C GLY A 797 1.79 -60.80 27.30
N THR A 798 1.87 -60.17 26.14
CA THR A 798 1.79 -60.80 24.82
C THR A 798 3.21 -61.04 24.30
N ALA A 799 3.46 -62.23 23.74
CA ALA A 799 4.74 -62.56 23.11
C ALA A 799 5.12 -61.52 22.02
N LYS A 800 6.40 -61.14 21.95
CA LYS A 800 6.93 -60.14 21.02
C LYS A 800 7.57 -60.84 19.82
N LEU A 801 7.33 -60.30 18.63
CA LEU A 801 7.96 -60.75 17.38
C LEU A 801 8.93 -59.69 16.88
N GLU A 802 10.15 -60.10 16.54
CA GLU A 802 11.16 -59.22 15.95
C GLU A 802 11.53 -59.72 14.55
N PRO A 803 11.41 -58.87 13.51
CA PRO A 803 11.81 -59.26 12.16
C PRO A 803 13.33 -59.38 12.05
N PHE A 804 13.80 -60.34 11.24
CA PHE A 804 15.21 -60.42 10.88
C PHE A 804 15.62 -59.29 9.93
N LEU A 805 16.87 -58.84 10.04
CA LEU A 805 17.43 -57.82 9.17
C LEU A 805 17.64 -58.35 7.74
N PRO A 806 17.67 -57.46 6.72
CA PRO A 806 17.92 -57.85 5.34
C PRO A 806 19.21 -58.68 5.21
N GLY A 807 19.09 -59.88 4.63
CA GLY A 807 20.22 -60.79 4.42
C GLY A 807 20.43 -61.85 5.50
N GLN A 808 19.75 -61.79 6.65
CA GLN A 808 19.87 -62.82 7.70
C GLN A 808 19.09 -64.10 7.39
N VAL A 809 18.05 -64.01 6.56
CA VAL A 809 17.24 -65.17 6.14
C VAL A 809 17.31 -65.28 4.63
N TYR A 810 17.78 -66.43 4.14
CA TYR A 810 17.81 -66.72 2.70
C TYR A 810 16.69 -67.69 2.30
N ASN A 811 15.86 -67.31 1.34
CA ASN A 811 14.78 -68.18 0.83
C ASN A 811 15.19 -68.75 -0.53
N TRP A 812 15.48 -70.05 -0.56
CA TRP A 812 15.84 -70.80 -1.77
C TRP A 812 14.70 -70.89 -2.79
N SER A 813 13.46 -70.85 -2.33
CA SER A 813 12.26 -71.10 -3.16
C SER A 813 11.64 -69.82 -3.72
N ARG A 814 12.22 -68.63 -3.46
CA ARG A 814 11.64 -67.33 -3.82
C ARG A 814 11.38 -67.14 -5.33
N ALA A 815 12.13 -67.84 -6.18
CA ALA A 815 11.99 -67.79 -7.64
C ALA A 815 11.50 -69.14 -8.23
N THR A 816 10.94 -70.02 -7.40
CA THR A 816 10.44 -71.32 -7.85
C THR A 816 8.95 -71.28 -8.12
N GLN A 817 8.51 -72.10 -9.09
CA GLN A 817 7.11 -72.25 -9.47
C GLN A 817 6.70 -73.72 -9.42
N VAL A 818 5.42 -73.97 -9.17
CA VAL A 818 4.80 -75.29 -9.16
C VAL A 818 3.84 -75.35 -10.35
N HIS A 819 3.94 -76.42 -11.13
CA HIS A 819 3.03 -76.66 -12.24
C HIS A 819 1.73 -77.30 -11.72
N VAL A 820 0.62 -76.58 -11.89
CA VAL A 820 -0.71 -77.00 -11.47
C VAL A 820 -1.55 -77.31 -12.70
N LEU A 821 -2.10 -78.53 -12.76
CA LEU A 821 -2.97 -78.99 -13.84
C LEU A 821 -4.45 -78.68 -13.55
N ALA A 822 -5.30 -78.81 -14.57
CA ALA A 822 -6.75 -78.68 -14.41
C ALA A 822 -7.33 -79.71 -13.39
N PRO A 823 -8.48 -79.40 -12.76
CA PRO A 823 -9.15 -80.32 -11.85
C PRO A 823 -9.45 -81.66 -12.53
N SER A 824 -9.40 -82.75 -11.79
CA SER A 824 -9.78 -84.07 -12.32
C SER A 824 -11.29 -84.11 -12.59
N THR A 825 -11.71 -84.31 -13.83
CA THR A 825 -13.11 -84.57 -14.19
C THR A 825 -13.48 -85.98 -13.76
N THR A 826 -13.91 -86.19 -12.53
CA THR A 826 -14.66 -87.40 -12.17
C THR A 826 -16.08 -87.23 -12.69
N SER A 827 -16.38 -87.84 -13.84
CA SER A 827 -17.72 -87.95 -14.40
C SER A 827 -18.63 -88.71 -13.43
N SER A 828 -19.51 -87.99 -12.73
CA SER A 828 -20.63 -88.61 -12.00
C SER A 828 -21.92 -87.82 -12.20
N GLU A 829 -22.36 -87.69 -13.46
CA GLU A 829 -23.77 -87.50 -13.80
C GLU A 829 -24.08 -88.35 -15.06
N PRO A 830 -25.07 -89.26 -15.02
CA PRO A 830 -25.55 -89.92 -16.22
C PRO A 830 -26.33 -88.89 -17.06
N PRO A 831 -26.36 -89.01 -18.40
CA PRO A 831 -27.06 -88.05 -19.24
C PRO A 831 -28.56 -88.16 -18.99
N GLY A 832 -29.17 -87.07 -18.49
CA GLY A 832 -30.61 -86.86 -18.38
C GLY A 832 -31.02 -85.63 -19.17
#